data_AF-A0A661CXX3-F1
#
_entry.id   AF-A0A661CXX3-F1
#
_cell.length_a   1.000
_cell.length_b   1.000
_cell.length_c   1.000
_cell.angle_alpha   90.00
_cell.angle_beta   90.00
_cell.angle_gamma   90.00
#
_symmetry.space_group_name_H-M   'P 1'
#
loop_
_entity.id
_entity.type
_entity.pdbx_description
1 polymer ?
#
loop_
_entity_poly.entity_id
_entity_poly.type
_entity_poly.pdbx_seq_one_letter_code
_entity_poly.pdbx_strand_id
1 'polypeptide(L)'
;MPKRKRIFWPYGYAPCENIHQAHFRNKTGKYQNLLCSGWYNCGRNKASRDLVHTDLWVGHIISTTAAVPAHALATRIRYLELIASSFDVVIIDEADNAQKALDDMSISEIKLSGNANSFHNFINEQSIRRTASQGWQRVNENPEFPERANAFSQFTQRLFRTIAKLDIVKQEKQGTLMTTLSLIKELVQEARKANDDDENLEQNLIKELVQKARKANDDDENLEQNSQDSQDILADVEKINRFWTSILCLAIFDNDELQEIAEESGDEKWITLLSRAGSTPELPNLSATETKQLYQELIRLSMAVLKPSRHVDNTLEQISERFLKYVFGDREITPKARELGRLLVSVSFSIISYKALKPILKEMVALERISADIVHTQPPLDILRLGTANIVGALSGVKFEITESSSVRQELKIQVKQLAFEGAPRILLYRLYNLLHADAKEKGPAVLLTSATSFLKPAPAYHIEVGPHYLLRPRKQDEGIEQREKTTYHFIPAIDESGPKSEPIRVSGASSKGRRREENLKRLVDHILKDEEDSYVFSNIAEFDADPHPRKVGIVVNSYHQVKIVKQYIRDQYSEVNHQTMAVVDKIPEDGDRNDWITSAQVEIEFADNPQFNILIFPMGAIGRGTNIVFSEGARKLHAAIGQLYFLTRPHPTPHDLSLLVSLAGRASQQFDSHIFTSDISMEALYDGWRHARQQAYIQARILLNNPLMMSRLGNLVEPFVANNCVDIIQTIGRAMRGGMPCRVFFVDAAWAPRSASGTKDNESSSMLIQMRNILHNVIHDPNPVHAEIARELYEEFYEPLCRVEGLIENEQEDSDD
;
A
#
# COMPACT_ATOMS: atom_id res chain seq x y z
N MET A 1 13.35 45.74 -31.57
CA MET A 1 13.74 44.61 -30.70
C MET A 1 12.48 44.00 -30.09
N PRO A 2 12.17 42.71 -30.29
CA PRO A 2 11.02 42.10 -29.64
C PRO A 2 11.35 41.91 -28.15
N LYS A 3 10.47 42.39 -27.27
CA LYS A 3 10.54 42.19 -25.82
C LYS A 3 10.55 40.67 -25.55
N ARG A 4 11.68 40.13 -25.09
CA ARG A 4 11.74 38.75 -24.58
C ARG A 4 10.71 38.63 -23.45
N LYS A 5 9.66 37.83 -23.65
CA LYS A 5 8.76 37.42 -22.55
C LYS A 5 9.66 36.82 -21.46
N ARG A 6 9.68 37.44 -20.28
CA ARG A 6 10.28 36.82 -19.09
C ARG A 6 9.49 35.56 -18.80
N ILE A 7 10.06 34.41 -19.12
CA ILE A 7 9.55 33.12 -18.68
C ILE A 7 9.85 33.08 -17.19
N PHE A 8 8.84 33.34 -16.36
CA PHE A 8 8.95 33.09 -14.93
C PHE A 8 8.89 31.57 -14.74
N TRP A 9 9.93 31.01 -14.14
CA TRP A 9 9.90 29.62 -13.71
C TRP A 9 8.85 29.50 -12.59
N PRO A 10 7.93 28.51 -12.65
CA PRO A 10 6.97 28.31 -11.59
C PRO A 10 7.70 27.98 -10.27
N TYR A 11 7.09 28.38 -9.15
CA TYR A 11 7.61 28.09 -7.82
C TYR A 11 7.86 26.59 -7.65
N GLY A 12 9.05 26.21 -7.16
CA GLY A 12 9.48 24.82 -7.01
C GLY A 12 10.23 24.22 -8.19
N TYR A 13 10.16 24.82 -9.38
CA TYR A 13 10.92 24.38 -10.55
C TYR A 13 12.36 24.88 -10.49
N ALA A 14 13.32 23.96 -10.36
CA ALA A 14 14.75 24.25 -10.26
C ALA A 14 15.52 23.50 -11.37
N PRO A 15 15.82 24.15 -12.52
CA PRO A 15 16.52 23.53 -13.65
C PRO A 15 18.02 23.44 -13.34
N CYS A 16 18.40 22.75 -12.25
CA CYS A 16 19.78 22.67 -11.79
C CYS A 16 20.69 22.08 -12.89
N GLU A 17 20.22 21.08 -13.63
CA GLU A 17 21.04 20.33 -14.59
C GLU A 17 20.62 20.55 -16.06
N ASN A 18 19.51 21.26 -16.28
CA ASN A 18 18.86 21.40 -17.59
C ASN A 18 18.74 22.86 -18.04
N ILE A 19 19.77 23.68 -17.81
CA ILE A 19 19.79 25.06 -18.33
C ILE A 19 20.14 25.02 -19.81
N HIS A 20 19.14 25.17 -20.67
CA HIS A 20 19.36 25.28 -22.11
C HIS A 20 19.90 26.66 -22.46
N GLN A 21 21.17 26.73 -22.86
CA GLN A 21 21.80 27.97 -23.33
C GLN A 21 22.19 27.87 -24.81
N ALA A 22 21.90 28.92 -25.58
CA ALA A 22 22.37 29.03 -26.95
C ALA A 22 23.89 29.22 -26.96
N HIS A 23 24.61 28.40 -27.72
CA HIS A 23 26.07 28.45 -27.76
C HIS A 23 26.54 29.78 -28.38
N PHE A 24 27.27 30.60 -27.61
CA PHE A 24 27.62 31.98 -28.00
C PHE A 24 28.50 32.09 -29.27
N ARG A 25 29.09 30.97 -29.74
CA ARG A 25 30.06 30.93 -30.84
C ARG A 25 29.63 30.12 -32.07
N ASN A 26 28.48 29.44 -32.07
CA ASN A 26 28.05 28.61 -33.20
C ASN A 26 26.83 29.19 -33.91
N LYS A 27 27.00 29.56 -35.20
CA LYS A 27 25.92 30.02 -36.11
C LYS A 27 24.86 28.93 -36.41
N THR A 28 24.99 27.74 -35.84
CA THR A 28 24.12 26.56 -36.09
C THR A 28 22.89 26.49 -35.20
N GLY A 29 22.70 27.42 -34.25
CA GLY A 29 21.48 27.51 -33.43
C GLY A 29 21.26 26.34 -32.46
N LYS A 30 22.25 25.46 -32.24
CA LYS A 30 22.14 24.35 -31.28
C LYS A 30 22.24 24.87 -29.84
N TYR A 31 21.23 24.53 -29.03
CA TYR A 31 21.23 24.74 -27.59
C TYR A 31 22.00 23.61 -26.90
N GLN A 32 22.73 23.93 -25.83
CA GLN A 32 23.41 22.96 -24.98
C GLN A 32 22.83 23.01 -23.57
N ASN A 33 22.77 21.84 -22.90
CA ASN A 33 22.43 21.75 -21.48
C ASN A 33 23.66 22.13 -20.66
N LEU A 34 23.49 23.11 -19.76
CA LEU A 34 24.50 23.54 -18.82
C LEU A 34 23.99 23.36 -17.39
N LEU A 35 24.93 23.11 -16.50
CA LEU A 35 24.70 23.09 -15.07
C LEU A 35 24.45 24.51 -14.54
N CYS A 36 23.58 24.64 -13.55
CA CYS A 36 23.28 25.90 -12.89
C CYS A 36 24.51 26.47 -12.21
N SER A 37 24.99 27.63 -12.67
CA SER A 37 26.13 28.32 -12.08
C SER A 37 25.86 28.84 -10.66
N GLY A 38 24.58 29.01 -10.29
CA GLY A 38 24.16 29.42 -8.94
C GLY A 38 24.23 28.30 -7.90
N TRP A 39 24.64 27.08 -8.26
CA TRP A 39 24.65 25.93 -7.35
C TRP A 39 25.45 26.17 -6.07
N TYR A 40 26.58 26.89 -6.15
CA TYR A 40 27.45 27.18 -5.00
C TYR A 40 26.74 27.96 -3.87
N ASN A 41 25.78 28.83 -4.20
CA ASN A 41 25.04 29.64 -3.23
C ASN A 41 23.56 29.22 -3.09
N CYS A 42 23.15 28.12 -3.73
CA CYS A 42 21.75 27.72 -3.78
C CYS A 42 21.31 27.09 -2.46
N GLY A 43 20.35 27.69 -1.75
CA GLY A 43 19.80 27.12 -0.51
C GLY A 43 19.24 25.70 -0.68
N ARG A 44 18.61 25.41 -1.83
CA ARG A 44 18.06 24.08 -2.16
C ARG A 44 19.12 22.97 -2.19
N ASN A 45 20.33 23.29 -2.65
CA ASN A 45 21.42 22.31 -2.76
C ASN A 45 22.40 22.38 -1.58
N LYS A 46 22.08 23.12 -0.51
CA LYS A 46 22.96 23.26 0.65
C LYS A 46 23.33 21.88 1.24
N ALA A 47 22.34 21.02 1.48
CA ALA A 47 22.59 19.67 1.99
C ALA A 47 23.58 18.89 1.10
N SER A 48 23.33 18.78 -0.20
CA SER A 48 24.23 18.08 -1.12
C SER A 48 25.64 18.68 -1.21
N ARG A 49 25.81 19.99 -0.98
CA ARG A 49 27.14 20.61 -0.89
C ARG A 49 27.84 20.25 0.41
N ASP A 50 27.12 20.36 1.52
CA ASP A 50 27.66 20.09 2.86
C ASP A 50 28.15 18.63 2.96
N LEU A 51 27.42 17.68 2.33
CA LEU A 51 27.78 16.25 2.31
C LEU A 51 29.17 15.94 1.71
N VAL A 52 29.71 16.81 0.84
CA VAL A 52 31.03 16.60 0.19
C VAL A 52 32.19 16.67 1.19
N HIS A 53 31.99 17.37 2.31
CA HIS A 53 33.04 17.67 3.27
C HIS A 53 32.78 17.09 4.67
N THR A 54 31.76 16.23 4.82
CA THR A 54 31.36 15.64 6.11
C THR A 54 31.62 14.15 6.15
N ASP A 55 32.17 13.68 7.27
CA ASP A 55 32.41 12.25 7.52
C ASP A 55 31.17 11.50 8.02
N LEU A 56 30.15 12.22 8.50
CA LEU A 56 28.89 11.65 9.01
C LEU A 56 27.71 12.12 8.18
N TRP A 57 26.98 11.17 7.61
CA TRP A 57 25.73 11.43 6.88
C TRP A 57 24.54 10.95 7.69
N VAL A 58 23.55 11.82 7.89
CA VAL A 58 22.29 11.51 8.57
C VAL A 58 21.14 11.83 7.61
N GLY A 59 20.25 10.87 7.39
CA GLY A 59 19.12 11.04 6.49
C GLY A 59 18.14 9.89 6.52
N HIS A 60 17.04 10.04 5.79
CA HIS A 60 16.02 9.01 5.64
C HIS A 60 16.42 7.99 4.56
N ILE A 61 16.07 6.70 4.71
CA ILE A 61 16.42 5.63 3.76
C ILE A 61 16.03 5.95 2.31
N ILE A 62 14.87 6.59 2.10
CA ILE A 62 14.39 7.00 0.77
C ILE A 62 15.39 7.95 0.08
N SER A 63 16.12 8.77 0.84
CA SER A 63 17.12 9.71 0.30
C SER A 63 18.27 8.99 -0.42
N THR A 64 18.56 7.73 -0.04
CA THR A 64 19.57 6.91 -0.73
C THR A 64 19.18 6.63 -2.19
N THR A 65 17.88 6.66 -2.50
CA THR A 65 17.38 6.42 -3.86
C THR A 65 17.47 7.65 -4.76
N ALA A 66 17.80 8.83 -4.21
CA ALA A 66 17.99 10.04 -5.01
C ALA A 66 19.28 9.96 -5.84
N ALA A 67 19.28 10.61 -7.00
CA ALA A 67 20.47 10.80 -7.80
C ALA A 67 21.41 11.80 -7.12
N VAL A 68 22.72 11.54 -7.16
CA VAL A 68 23.73 12.51 -6.75
C VAL A 68 23.74 13.66 -7.76
N PRO A 69 23.70 14.94 -7.33
CA PRO A 69 23.71 16.06 -8.26
C PRO A 69 24.93 16.03 -9.18
N ALA A 70 24.73 16.30 -10.48
CA ALA A 70 25.80 16.33 -11.47
C ALA A 70 26.88 17.40 -11.18
N HIS A 71 26.55 18.40 -10.35
CA HIS A 71 27.51 19.37 -9.82
C HIS A 71 28.54 18.78 -8.84
N ALA A 72 28.15 17.75 -8.09
CA ALA A 72 28.98 17.13 -7.08
C ALA A 72 29.81 15.98 -7.66
N LEU A 73 29.26 15.25 -8.64
CA LEU A 73 29.91 14.09 -9.24
C LEU A 73 29.62 14.01 -10.74
N ALA A 74 30.66 13.76 -11.54
CA ALA A 74 30.53 13.64 -12.99
C ALA A 74 29.83 12.35 -13.44
N THR A 75 29.92 11.29 -12.64
CA THR A 75 29.24 10.01 -12.89
C THR A 75 27.83 10.05 -12.32
N ARG A 76 26.86 9.61 -13.13
CA ARG A 76 25.44 9.54 -12.74
C ARG A 76 25.21 8.28 -11.90
N ILE A 77 25.29 8.44 -10.58
CA ILE A 77 25.01 7.39 -9.59
C ILE A 77 23.95 7.88 -8.59
N ARG A 78 23.39 6.96 -7.82
CA ARG A 78 22.53 7.25 -6.68
C ARG A 78 23.31 7.29 -5.38
N TYR A 79 22.75 7.95 -4.37
CA TYR A 79 23.36 7.97 -3.03
C TYR A 79 23.52 6.56 -2.46
N LEU A 80 22.64 5.61 -2.79
CA LEU A 80 22.75 4.21 -2.39
C LEU A 80 24.07 3.57 -2.88
N GLU A 81 24.38 3.73 -4.17
CA GLU A 81 25.61 3.23 -4.78
C GLU A 81 26.83 3.95 -4.20
N LEU A 82 26.73 5.27 -4.01
CA LEU A 82 27.80 6.06 -3.41
C LEU A 82 28.11 5.57 -1.99
N ILE A 83 27.08 5.36 -1.16
CA ILE A 83 27.20 4.85 0.20
C ILE A 83 27.84 3.45 0.18
N ALA A 84 27.30 2.53 -0.62
CA ALA A 84 27.83 1.18 -0.77
C ALA A 84 29.31 1.15 -1.20
N SER A 85 29.75 2.18 -1.92
CA SER A 85 31.09 2.27 -2.49
C SER A 85 32.13 2.98 -1.62
N SER A 86 31.71 3.79 -0.65
CA SER A 86 32.58 4.75 0.03
C SER A 86 32.48 4.74 1.56
N PHE A 87 31.43 4.16 2.12
CA PHE A 87 31.24 4.12 3.57
C PHE A 87 31.89 2.87 4.16
N ASP A 88 32.53 3.03 5.31
CA ASP A 88 33.01 1.90 6.11
C ASP A 88 31.88 1.26 6.92
N VAL A 89 30.97 2.09 7.44
CA VAL A 89 29.87 1.67 8.33
C VAL A 89 28.58 2.40 7.95
N VAL A 90 27.48 1.65 7.94
CA VAL A 90 26.12 2.16 7.79
C VAL A 90 25.27 1.63 8.94
N ILE A 91 24.68 2.55 9.71
CA ILE A 91 23.70 2.22 10.77
C ILE A 91 22.32 2.58 10.25
N ILE A 92 21.41 1.62 10.26
CA ILE A 92 20.02 1.81 9.89
C ILE A 92 19.19 1.61 11.14
N ASP A 93 18.85 2.75 11.76
CA ASP A 93 17.94 2.79 12.88
C ASP A 93 16.48 2.70 12.43
N GLU A 94 15.63 2.12 13.28
CA GLU A 94 14.27 1.69 12.93
C GLU A 94 14.24 0.90 11.61
N ALA A 95 15.09 -0.14 11.49
CA ALA A 95 15.26 -0.92 10.26
C ALA A 95 13.94 -1.51 9.71
N ASP A 96 12.99 -1.81 10.59
CA ASP A 96 11.62 -2.23 10.25
C ASP A 96 10.85 -1.14 9.48
N ASN A 97 11.00 0.12 9.88
CA ASN A 97 10.43 1.26 9.17
C ASN A 97 11.15 1.53 7.85
N ALA A 98 12.48 1.39 7.85
CA ALA A 98 13.27 1.54 6.64
C ALA A 98 12.85 0.51 5.56
N GLN A 99 12.58 -0.74 5.98
CA GLN A 99 12.01 -1.77 5.12
C GLN A 99 10.65 -1.37 4.56
N LYS A 100 9.70 -0.98 5.42
CA LYS A 100 8.37 -0.52 5.00
C LYS A 100 8.45 0.62 3.98
N ALA A 101 9.32 1.61 4.23
CA ALA A 101 9.52 2.73 3.32
C ALA A 101 10.06 2.31 1.95
N LEU A 102 10.93 1.29 1.90
CA LEU A 102 11.40 0.68 0.65
C LEU A 102 10.32 -0.13 -0.05
N ASP A 103 9.44 -0.79 0.70
CA ASP A 103 8.30 -1.51 0.11
C ASP A 103 7.29 -0.57 -0.53
N ASP A 104 7.01 0.58 0.08
CA ASP A 104 6.11 1.57 -0.51
C ASP A 104 6.61 2.06 -1.88
N MET A 105 7.92 1.96 -2.15
CA MET A 105 8.49 2.22 -3.47
C MET A 105 8.26 1.08 -4.48
N SER A 106 7.90 -0.13 -4.04
CA SER A 106 7.71 -1.29 -4.91
C SER A 106 6.48 -1.16 -5.82
N ILE A 107 5.52 -0.32 -5.45
CA ILE A 107 4.28 -0.13 -6.18
C ILE A 107 4.26 1.20 -6.92
N SER A 108 3.74 1.16 -8.13
CA SER A 108 3.57 2.32 -8.99
C SER A 108 2.10 2.59 -9.20
N GLU A 109 1.62 3.69 -8.62
CA GLU A 109 0.26 4.19 -8.85
C GLU A 109 0.29 5.24 -9.95
N ILE A 110 -0.39 4.95 -11.05
CA ILE A 110 -0.49 5.85 -12.20
C ILE A 110 -1.91 6.37 -12.25
N LYS A 111 -2.07 7.68 -12.03
CA LYS A 111 -3.35 8.37 -12.24
C LYS A 111 -3.61 8.42 -13.75
N LEU A 112 -4.41 7.50 -14.27
CA LEU A 112 -4.70 7.39 -15.70
C LEU A 112 -5.48 8.60 -16.21
N SER A 113 -6.59 8.97 -15.56
CA SER A 113 -7.43 10.10 -15.99
C SER A 113 -8.23 10.70 -14.81
N GLY A 114 -8.90 11.84 -15.03
CA GLY A 114 -9.72 12.54 -14.03
C GLY A 114 -8.96 13.43 -13.03
N ASN A 115 -7.64 13.56 -13.19
CA ASN A 115 -6.77 14.46 -12.43
C ASN A 115 -6.05 15.43 -13.39
N ALA A 116 -5.81 16.67 -12.97
CA ALA A 116 -5.05 17.66 -13.75
C ALA A 116 -3.66 17.10 -14.15
N ASN A 117 -3.01 16.40 -13.21
CA ASN A 117 -1.70 15.78 -13.40
C ASN A 117 -1.82 14.29 -13.83
N SER A 118 -2.91 13.92 -14.53
CA SER A 118 -3.08 12.55 -15.01
C SER A 118 -2.13 12.22 -16.16
N PHE A 119 -1.76 10.95 -16.25
CA PHE A 119 -0.92 10.43 -17.31
C PHE A 119 -1.57 10.62 -18.69
N HIS A 120 -2.90 10.52 -18.80
CA HIS A 120 -3.63 10.86 -20.03
C HIS A 120 -3.44 12.31 -20.47
N ASN A 121 -3.56 13.27 -19.54
CA ASN A 121 -3.30 14.68 -19.85
C ASN A 121 -1.86 14.91 -20.29
N PHE A 122 -0.91 14.28 -19.61
CA PHE A 122 0.49 14.35 -19.97
C PHE A 122 0.76 13.85 -21.38
N ILE A 123 0.25 12.67 -21.75
CA ILE A 123 0.42 12.13 -23.10
C ILE A 123 -0.21 13.06 -24.14
N ASN A 124 -1.41 13.59 -23.87
CA ASN A 124 -2.04 14.56 -24.77
C ASN A 124 -1.19 15.84 -24.91
N GLU A 125 -0.64 16.37 -23.81
CA GLU A 125 0.25 17.54 -23.86
C GLU A 125 1.53 17.25 -24.65
N GLN A 126 2.17 16.09 -24.45
CA GLN A 126 3.39 15.73 -25.18
C GLN A 126 3.11 15.56 -26.68
N SER A 127 2.01 14.91 -27.05
CA SER A 127 1.57 14.74 -28.44
C SER A 127 1.24 16.09 -29.10
N ILE A 128 0.54 16.99 -28.39
CA ILE A 128 0.15 18.31 -28.91
C ILE A 128 1.36 19.25 -29.00
N ARG A 129 2.18 19.37 -27.94
CA ARG A 129 3.35 20.26 -27.93
C ARG A 129 4.36 19.89 -29.01
N ARG A 130 4.54 18.60 -29.31
CA ARG A 130 5.47 18.17 -30.38
C ARG A 130 4.94 18.48 -31.77
N THR A 131 3.63 18.35 -31.98
CA THR A 131 2.97 18.81 -33.22
C THR A 131 3.10 20.33 -33.40
N ALA A 132 3.09 21.10 -32.30
CA ALA A 132 3.04 22.56 -32.34
C ALA A 132 4.39 23.31 -32.26
N SER A 133 5.41 22.77 -31.57
CA SER A 133 6.61 23.55 -31.18
C SER A 133 7.91 23.22 -31.94
N GLN A 134 8.00 22.07 -32.61
CA GLN A 134 9.16 21.71 -33.44
C GLN A 134 8.64 20.94 -34.66
N GLY A 135 8.40 21.64 -35.77
CA GLY A 135 7.77 21.05 -36.96
C GLY A 135 8.38 19.71 -37.32
N TRP A 136 7.54 18.66 -37.42
CA TRP A 136 7.68 17.28 -37.93
C TRP A 136 9.04 16.52 -37.92
N GLN A 137 10.19 17.18 -37.99
CA GLN A 137 11.53 16.62 -38.13
C GLN A 137 12.02 15.75 -36.96
N ARG A 138 11.36 15.73 -35.80
CA ARG A 138 11.70 14.83 -34.67
C ARG A 138 10.66 13.74 -34.38
N VAL A 139 9.54 13.71 -35.11
CA VAL A 139 8.52 12.64 -34.99
C VAL A 139 8.95 11.38 -35.76
N ASN A 140 9.84 11.51 -36.75
CA ASN A 140 10.32 10.41 -37.59
C ASN A 140 11.32 9.44 -36.93
N GLU A 141 11.74 9.66 -35.68
CA GLU A 141 12.73 8.77 -35.03
C GLU A 141 12.08 7.61 -34.26
N ASN A 142 10.78 7.69 -33.95
CA ASN A 142 10.00 6.55 -33.46
C ASN A 142 8.52 6.70 -33.92
N PRO A 143 8.16 6.15 -35.10
CA PRO A 143 6.83 6.29 -35.68
C PRO A 143 5.73 5.60 -34.86
N GLU A 144 6.08 4.67 -33.98
CA GLU A 144 5.13 3.94 -33.14
C GLU A 144 4.59 4.80 -31.98
N PHE A 145 5.35 5.81 -31.51
CA PHE A 145 4.95 6.60 -30.35
C PHE A 145 3.58 7.29 -30.52
N PRO A 146 3.32 8.07 -31.60
CA PRO A 146 2.01 8.71 -31.80
C PRO A 146 0.87 7.70 -31.91
N GLU A 147 1.11 6.54 -32.54
CA GLU A 147 0.12 5.48 -32.68
C GLU A 147 -0.25 4.88 -31.33
N ARG A 148 0.74 4.44 -30.55
CA ARG A 148 0.54 3.85 -29.21
C ARG A 148 -0.03 4.86 -28.22
N ALA A 149 0.38 6.13 -28.30
CA ALA A 149 -0.15 7.23 -27.48
C ALA A 149 -1.63 7.51 -27.79
N ASN A 150 -2.01 7.54 -29.07
CA ASN A 150 -3.40 7.72 -29.48
C ASN A 150 -4.28 6.53 -29.07
N ALA A 151 -3.79 5.29 -29.25
CA ALA A 151 -4.48 4.10 -28.79
C ALA A 151 -4.74 4.16 -27.28
N PHE A 152 -3.72 4.45 -26.47
CA PHE A 152 -3.85 4.62 -25.03
C PHE A 152 -4.88 5.71 -24.65
N SER A 153 -4.81 6.88 -25.29
CA SER A 153 -5.74 7.99 -25.07
C SER A 153 -7.19 7.58 -25.38
N GLN A 154 -7.40 6.86 -26.49
CA GLN A 154 -8.70 6.39 -26.92
C GLN A 154 -9.30 5.37 -25.93
N PHE A 155 -8.52 4.37 -25.51
CA PHE A 155 -9.01 3.36 -24.55
C PHE A 155 -9.27 3.94 -23.17
N THR A 156 -8.45 4.88 -22.71
CA THR A 156 -8.66 5.57 -21.45
C THR A 156 -9.98 6.36 -21.44
N GLN A 157 -10.28 7.09 -22.53
CA GLN A 157 -11.55 7.80 -22.68
C GLN A 157 -12.76 6.84 -22.72
N ARG A 158 -12.59 5.68 -23.36
CA ARG A 158 -13.65 4.67 -23.42
C ARG A 158 -13.92 4.06 -22.06
N LEU A 159 -12.88 3.66 -21.34
CA LEU A 159 -13.00 3.15 -19.98
C LEU A 159 -13.79 4.13 -19.10
N PHE A 160 -13.50 5.44 -19.20
CA PHE A 160 -14.27 6.46 -18.51
C PHE A 160 -15.76 6.45 -18.90
N ARG A 161 -16.08 6.36 -20.21
CA ARG A 161 -17.48 6.28 -20.69
C ARG A 161 -18.18 5.00 -20.22
N THR A 162 -17.48 3.87 -20.24
CA THR A 162 -18.00 2.58 -19.74
C THR A 162 -18.34 2.71 -18.27
N ILE A 163 -17.43 3.23 -17.43
CA ILE A 163 -17.66 3.46 -16.00
C ILE A 163 -18.84 4.42 -15.75
N ALA A 164 -18.94 5.49 -16.54
CA ALA A 164 -20.02 6.46 -16.41
C ALA A 164 -21.40 5.82 -16.65
N LYS A 165 -21.49 4.88 -17.60
CA LYS A 165 -22.70 4.14 -17.99
C LYS A 165 -23.00 2.89 -17.13
N LEU A 166 -22.18 2.58 -16.13
CA LEU A 166 -22.49 1.47 -15.22
C LEU A 166 -23.67 1.84 -14.33
N ASP A 167 -24.61 0.90 -14.22
CA ASP A 167 -25.80 1.01 -13.39
C ASP A 167 -25.83 -0.11 -12.33
N ILE A 168 -25.65 -1.36 -12.73
CA ILE A 168 -25.78 -2.54 -11.86
C ILE A 168 -24.53 -2.74 -11.00
N VAL A 169 -23.35 -2.81 -11.63
CA VAL A 169 -22.10 -3.13 -10.90
C VAL A 169 -21.35 -1.89 -10.41
N LYS A 170 -21.88 -0.68 -10.64
CA LYS A 170 -21.17 0.58 -10.35
C LYS A 170 -20.75 0.71 -8.89
N GLN A 171 -21.69 0.49 -7.96
CA GLN A 171 -21.40 0.60 -6.53
C GLN A 171 -20.49 -0.52 -6.04
N GLU A 172 -20.68 -1.74 -6.57
CA GLU A 172 -19.86 -2.91 -6.24
C GLU A 172 -18.40 -2.72 -6.67
N LYS A 173 -18.17 -2.10 -7.85
CA LYS A 173 -16.84 -1.89 -8.43
C LYS A 173 -16.16 -0.60 -8.01
N GLN A 174 -16.89 0.31 -7.36
CA GLN A 174 -16.29 1.54 -6.87
C GLN A 174 -15.26 1.22 -5.77
N GLY A 175 -14.02 1.66 -5.97
CA GLY A 175 -12.95 1.48 -4.99
C GLY A 175 -12.29 0.11 -5.01
N THR A 176 -12.73 -0.84 -5.82
CA THR A 176 -12.09 -2.16 -6.00
C THR A 176 -11.07 -2.12 -7.14
N LEU A 177 -10.00 -2.93 -7.05
CA LEU A 177 -9.05 -3.05 -8.16
C LEU A 177 -9.56 -4.09 -9.16
N MET A 178 -9.90 -3.63 -10.36
CA MET A 178 -10.37 -4.48 -11.44
C MET A 178 -9.19 -4.96 -12.29
N THR A 179 -8.92 -6.26 -12.25
CA THR A 179 -7.96 -6.92 -13.13
C THR A 179 -8.71 -7.75 -14.16
N THR A 180 -8.05 -8.07 -15.28
CA THR A 180 -8.62 -8.99 -16.28
C THR A 180 -9.08 -10.31 -15.64
N LEU A 181 -8.24 -10.89 -14.77
CA LEU A 181 -8.56 -12.13 -14.07
C LEU A 181 -9.72 -11.97 -13.07
N SER A 182 -9.79 -10.86 -12.32
CA SER A 182 -10.87 -10.66 -11.34
C SER A 182 -12.23 -10.54 -12.04
N LEU A 183 -12.31 -9.83 -13.16
CA LEU A 183 -13.52 -9.71 -13.96
C LEU A 183 -13.91 -11.04 -14.63
N ILE A 184 -12.93 -11.82 -15.12
CA ILE A 184 -13.19 -13.17 -15.65
C ILE A 184 -13.73 -14.09 -14.55
N LYS A 185 -13.18 -14.04 -13.34
CA LYS A 185 -13.68 -14.83 -12.21
C LYS A 185 -15.16 -14.55 -11.96
N GLU A 186 -15.53 -13.29 -11.88
CA GLU A 186 -16.90 -12.90 -11.61
C GLU A 186 -17.83 -13.31 -12.76
N LEU A 187 -17.37 -13.19 -14.00
CA LEU A 187 -18.12 -13.70 -15.16
C LEU A 187 -18.35 -15.22 -15.08
N VAL A 188 -17.33 -16.00 -14.73
CA VAL A 188 -17.46 -17.45 -14.53
C VAL A 188 -18.40 -17.77 -13.37
N GLN A 189 -18.34 -17.02 -12.29
CA GLN A 189 -19.24 -17.17 -11.15
C GLN A 189 -20.70 -16.85 -11.52
N GLU A 190 -20.94 -15.75 -12.23
CA GLU A 190 -22.28 -15.40 -12.74
C GLU A 190 -22.79 -16.45 -13.74
N ALA A 191 -21.92 -17.00 -14.60
CA ALA A 191 -22.27 -18.07 -15.52
C ALA A 191 -22.64 -19.38 -14.81
N ARG A 192 -22.07 -19.66 -13.63
CA ARG A 192 -22.43 -20.83 -12.80
C ARG A 192 -23.64 -20.57 -11.91
N LYS A 193 -23.87 -19.34 -11.43
CA LYS A 193 -25.11 -18.95 -10.73
C LYS A 193 -26.34 -19.07 -11.62
N ALA A 194 -26.20 -18.89 -12.93
CA ALA A 194 -27.26 -19.15 -13.89
C ALA A 194 -27.70 -20.64 -13.97
N ASN A 195 -27.08 -21.52 -13.16
CA ASN A 195 -27.28 -22.96 -13.14
C ASN A 195 -27.93 -23.48 -11.84
N ASP A 196 -27.96 -22.71 -10.74
CA ASP A 196 -28.41 -23.16 -9.40
C ASP A 196 -29.24 -22.08 -8.68
N ASP A 197 -30.36 -22.48 -8.05
CA ASP A 197 -31.23 -21.65 -7.18
C ASP A 197 -30.59 -21.32 -5.81
N ASP A 198 -29.32 -21.68 -5.57
CA ASP A 198 -28.70 -21.62 -4.25
C ASP A 198 -27.82 -20.35 -4.06
N GLU A 199 -28.34 -19.37 -3.31
CA GLU A 199 -27.68 -18.09 -2.98
C GLU A 199 -26.38 -18.24 -2.16
N ASN A 200 -26.03 -19.44 -1.68
CA ASN A 200 -24.93 -19.64 -0.71
C ASN A 200 -23.52 -19.93 -1.29
N LEU A 201 -23.35 -19.92 -2.62
CA LEU A 201 -22.08 -20.28 -3.26
C LEU A 201 -20.88 -19.38 -2.85
N GLU A 202 -21.15 -18.10 -2.57
CA GLU A 202 -20.13 -17.11 -2.23
C GLU A 202 -19.56 -17.30 -0.81
N GLN A 203 -20.41 -17.72 0.15
CA GLN A 203 -19.96 -18.00 1.51
C GLN A 203 -19.23 -19.34 1.61
N ASN A 204 -19.64 -20.35 0.84
CA ASN A 204 -18.99 -21.67 0.85
C ASN A 204 -17.59 -21.62 0.23
N LEU A 205 -17.41 -20.86 -0.86
CA LEU A 205 -16.10 -20.70 -1.52
C LEU A 205 -15.10 -19.91 -0.66
N ILE A 206 -15.57 -18.91 0.11
CA ILE A 206 -14.72 -18.17 1.07
C ILE A 206 -14.31 -19.08 2.23
N LYS A 207 -15.24 -19.87 2.79
CA LYS A 207 -14.92 -20.86 3.83
C LYS A 207 -13.89 -21.88 3.37
N GLU A 208 -13.98 -22.35 2.13
CA GLU A 208 -13.04 -23.33 1.58
C GLU A 208 -11.67 -22.73 1.20
N LEU A 209 -11.61 -21.52 0.65
CA LEU A 209 -10.32 -20.85 0.38
C LEU A 209 -9.59 -20.53 1.69
N VAL A 210 -10.34 -20.20 2.75
CA VAL A 210 -9.82 -20.04 4.11
C VAL A 210 -9.34 -21.38 4.69
N GLN A 211 -10.05 -22.48 4.46
CA GLN A 211 -9.63 -23.83 4.86
C GLN A 211 -8.41 -24.35 4.08
N LYS A 212 -8.32 -24.14 2.77
CA LYS A 212 -7.16 -24.53 1.96
C LYS A 212 -5.91 -23.72 2.33
N ALA A 213 -6.07 -22.46 2.70
CA ALA A 213 -4.98 -21.66 3.24
C ALA A 213 -4.60 -22.03 4.69
N ARG A 214 -5.45 -22.76 5.44
CA ARG A 214 -5.12 -23.35 6.75
C ARG A 214 -4.40 -24.70 6.60
N LYS A 215 -4.81 -25.53 5.63
CA LYS A 215 -4.27 -26.87 5.35
C LYS A 215 -2.87 -26.90 4.71
N ALA A 216 -2.32 -25.75 4.28
CA ALA A 216 -0.95 -25.69 3.78
C ALA A 216 0.13 -25.87 4.87
N ASN A 217 -0.27 -26.10 6.13
CA ASN A 217 0.62 -26.30 7.28
C ASN A 217 0.40 -27.62 8.05
N ASP A 218 -0.61 -28.44 7.74
CA ASP A 218 -0.84 -29.70 8.45
C ASP A 218 -1.26 -30.82 7.48
N ASP A 219 -0.51 -31.92 7.55
CA ASP A 219 -0.77 -33.19 6.88
C ASP A 219 -2.01 -33.85 7.49
N ASP A 220 -3.19 -33.72 6.86
CA ASP A 220 -4.28 -34.66 7.17
C ASP A 220 -5.25 -34.91 5.99
N GLU A 221 -5.26 -36.18 5.61
CA GLU A 221 -6.06 -36.81 4.55
C GLU A 221 -7.48 -37.06 5.05
N ASN A 222 -8.40 -36.13 4.80
CA ASN A 222 -9.85 -36.40 4.66
C ASN A 222 -10.57 -35.07 4.34
N LEU A 223 -11.03 -34.88 3.10
CA LEU A 223 -12.06 -33.91 2.64
C LEU A 223 -12.17 -33.94 1.09
N GLU A 224 -12.64 -35.06 0.51
CA GLU A 224 -12.55 -35.29 -0.95
C GLU A 224 -13.76 -34.80 -1.79
N GLN A 225 -14.89 -34.37 -1.22
CA GLN A 225 -16.10 -34.12 -2.05
C GLN A 225 -16.48 -32.66 -2.31
N ASN A 226 -16.24 -31.70 -1.40
CA ASN A 226 -16.48 -30.26 -1.67
C ASN A 226 -15.28 -29.55 -2.33
N SER A 227 -14.09 -30.15 -2.25
CA SER A 227 -12.84 -29.51 -2.68
C SER A 227 -12.65 -29.47 -4.21
N GLN A 228 -13.39 -30.33 -4.92
CA GLN A 228 -13.32 -30.55 -6.37
C GLN A 228 -13.94 -29.38 -7.15
N ASP A 229 -15.16 -28.96 -6.80
CA ASP A 229 -15.88 -27.87 -7.50
C ASP A 229 -15.12 -26.53 -7.42
N SER A 230 -14.50 -26.25 -6.28
CA SER A 230 -13.69 -25.05 -6.07
C SER A 230 -12.35 -25.10 -6.83
N GLN A 231 -11.76 -26.28 -7.00
CA GLN A 231 -10.59 -26.48 -7.86
C GLN A 231 -10.96 -26.31 -9.34
N ASP A 232 -12.12 -26.81 -9.74
CA ASP A 232 -12.62 -26.71 -11.11
C ASP A 232 -12.92 -25.25 -11.49
N ILE A 233 -13.50 -24.45 -10.60
CA ILE A 233 -13.72 -23.01 -10.83
C ILE A 233 -12.39 -22.26 -11.05
N LEU A 234 -11.38 -22.54 -10.23
CA LEU A 234 -10.08 -21.88 -10.36
C LEU A 234 -9.37 -22.31 -11.66
N ALA A 235 -9.46 -23.59 -12.01
CA ALA A 235 -8.91 -24.12 -13.26
C ALA A 235 -9.59 -23.49 -14.48
N ASP A 236 -10.93 -23.38 -14.48
CA ASP A 236 -11.70 -22.73 -15.56
C ASP A 236 -11.32 -21.26 -15.71
N VAL A 237 -11.26 -20.52 -14.59
CA VAL A 237 -10.87 -19.11 -14.59
C VAL A 237 -9.46 -18.92 -15.16
N GLU A 238 -8.51 -19.79 -14.82
CA GLU A 238 -7.14 -19.72 -15.32
C GLU A 238 -7.05 -20.05 -16.82
N LYS A 239 -7.80 -21.06 -17.29
CA LYS A 239 -7.89 -21.41 -18.72
C LYS A 239 -8.50 -20.26 -19.53
N ILE A 240 -9.63 -19.71 -19.09
CA ILE A 240 -10.33 -18.60 -19.75
C ILE A 240 -9.45 -17.34 -19.75
N ASN A 241 -8.74 -17.06 -18.65
CA ASN A 241 -7.83 -15.93 -18.58
C ASN A 241 -6.61 -16.08 -19.50
N ARG A 242 -6.05 -17.29 -19.63
CA ARG A 242 -4.99 -17.57 -20.62
C ARG A 242 -5.48 -17.34 -22.03
N PHE A 243 -6.65 -17.89 -22.37
CA PHE A 243 -7.31 -17.67 -23.66
C PHE A 243 -7.47 -16.17 -23.96
N TRP A 244 -8.08 -15.41 -23.05
CA TRP A 244 -8.31 -13.98 -23.23
C TRP A 244 -7.03 -13.15 -23.31
N THR A 245 -6.05 -13.43 -22.45
CA THR A 245 -4.77 -12.69 -22.43
C THR A 245 -3.97 -12.94 -23.70
N SER A 246 -3.98 -14.17 -24.22
CA SER A 246 -3.26 -14.51 -25.47
C SER A 246 -3.81 -13.74 -26.68
N ILE A 247 -5.15 -13.61 -26.80
CA ILE A 247 -5.80 -12.81 -27.87
C ILE A 247 -5.30 -11.37 -27.84
N LEU A 248 -5.26 -10.76 -26.66
CA LEU A 248 -4.85 -9.38 -26.49
C LEU A 248 -3.35 -9.17 -26.79
N CYS A 249 -2.50 -10.09 -26.35
CA CYS A 249 -1.06 -10.05 -26.64
C CYS A 249 -0.81 -10.13 -28.15
N LEU A 250 -1.41 -11.11 -28.82
CA LEU A 250 -1.27 -11.32 -30.26
C LEU A 250 -1.76 -10.10 -31.06
N ALA A 251 -2.91 -9.53 -30.67
CA ALA A 251 -3.46 -8.36 -31.35
C ALA A 251 -2.55 -7.11 -31.29
N ILE A 252 -1.68 -7.00 -30.28
CA ILE A 252 -0.91 -5.78 -29.98
C ILE A 252 0.58 -5.89 -30.30
N PHE A 253 1.17 -7.08 -30.17
CA PHE A 253 2.61 -7.30 -30.25
C PHE A 253 3.08 -8.09 -31.49
N ASP A 254 2.22 -8.90 -32.14
CA ASP A 254 2.61 -9.79 -33.28
C ASP A 254 1.84 -9.48 -34.58
N ASN A 255 1.69 -8.20 -34.96
CA ASN A 255 0.88 -7.83 -36.14
C ASN A 255 1.44 -8.39 -37.48
N ASP A 256 2.76 -8.49 -37.63
CA ASP A 256 3.39 -8.77 -38.93
C ASP A 256 3.42 -10.28 -39.26
N GLU A 257 3.74 -11.18 -38.32
CA GLU A 257 3.70 -12.64 -38.53
C GLU A 257 2.25 -13.17 -38.67
N LEU A 258 1.26 -12.51 -38.04
CA LEU A 258 -0.15 -12.92 -38.11
C LEU A 258 -0.82 -12.65 -39.46
N GLN A 259 -0.35 -11.65 -40.22
CA GLN A 259 -0.85 -11.39 -41.58
C GLN A 259 -0.44 -12.49 -42.56
N GLU A 260 0.80 -13.00 -42.47
CA GLU A 260 1.27 -14.12 -43.29
C GLU A 260 0.55 -15.44 -42.94
N ILE A 261 0.19 -15.65 -41.67
CA ILE A 261 -0.47 -16.89 -41.20
C ILE A 261 -1.99 -16.87 -41.41
N ALA A 262 -2.62 -15.68 -41.47
CA ALA A 262 -4.02 -15.56 -41.86
C ALA A 262 -4.25 -15.96 -43.34
N GLU A 263 -3.21 -15.95 -44.15
CA GLU A 263 -3.23 -16.34 -45.57
C GLU A 263 -2.87 -17.83 -45.77
N GLU A 264 -2.19 -18.49 -44.82
CA GLU A 264 -1.80 -19.90 -44.89
C GLU A 264 -2.64 -20.84 -43.99
N SER A 265 -3.22 -21.88 -44.58
CA SER A 265 -4.20 -22.78 -43.95
C SER A 265 -3.61 -23.92 -43.08
N GLY A 266 -2.36 -23.81 -42.60
CA GLY A 266 -1.66 -24.93 -41.94
C GLY A 266 -1.88 -25.01 -40.42
N ASP A 267 -2.27 -26.18 -39.90
CA ASP A 267 -2.46 -26.43 -38.46
C ASP A 267 -1.17 -26.35 -37.63
N GLU A 268 0.01 -26.66 -38.20
CA GLU A 268 1.30 -26.64 -37.46
C GLU A 268 1.76 -25.23 -37.05
N LYS A 269 1.62 -24.22 -37.93
CA LYS A 269 1.99 -22.83 -37.59
C LYS A 269 1.05 -22.25 -36.51
N TRP A 270 -0.24 -22.60 -36.57
CA TRP A 270 -1.24 -22.23 -35.55
C TRP A 270 -0.95 -22.85 -34.17
N ILE A 271 -0.59 -24.13 -34.13
CA ILE A 271 -0.20 -24.82 -32.89
C ILE A 271 1.09 -24.24 -32.32
N THR A 272 2.04 -23.88 -33.18
CA THR A 272 3.31 -23.25 -32.78
C THR A 272 3.08 -21.87 -32.14
N LEU A 273 2.19 -21.03 -32.70
CA LEU A 273 1.79 -19.75 -32.11
C LEU A 273 1.11 -19.91 -30.75
N LEU A 274 0.17 -20.86 -30.63
CA LEU A 274 -0.51 -21.16 -29.37
C LEU A 274 0.47 -21.67 -28.31
N SER A 275 1.45 -22.49 -28.70
CA SER A 275 2.52 -22.96 -27.82
C SER A 275 3.46 -21.83 -27.37
N ARG A 276 3.81 -20.87 -28.25
CA ARG A 276 4.57 -19.65 -27.91
C ARG A 276 3.79 -18.73 -26.97
N ALA A 277 2.48 -18.65 -27.12
CA ALA A 277 1.58 -17.94 -26.21
C ALA A 277 1.26 -18.73 -24.92
N GLY A 278 1.89 -19.90 -24.71
CA GLY A 278 1.77 -20.70 -23.48
C GLY A 278 0.40 -21.38 -23.28
N SER A 279 -0.31 -21.68 -24.37
CA SER A 279 -1.70 -22.18 -24.34
C SER A 279 -1.84 -23.51 -25.09
N THR A 280 -2.38 -24.53 -24.44
CA THR A 280 -3.08 -25.64 -25.10
C THR A 280 -4.58 -25.30 -25.13
N PRO A 281 -5.24 -25.31 -26.31
CA PRO A 281 -6.66 -24.99 -26.43
C PRO A 281 -7.52 -26.20 -26.04
N GLU A 282 -7.47 -26.62 -24.78
CA GLU A 282 -8.44 -27.58 -24.25
C GLU A 282 -9.56 -26.79 -23.55
N LEU A 283 -10.66 -26.60 -24.28
CA LEU A 283 -11.85 -25.90 -23.79
C LEU A 283 -12.97 -26.92 -23.57
N PRO A 284 -13.64 -26.94 -22.41
CA PRO A 284 -14.59 -27.99 -22.07
C PRO A 284 -15.88 -28.00 -22.93
N ASN A 285 -16.23 -26.89 -23.59
CA ASN A 285 -17.56 -26.70 -24.20
C ASN A 285 -17.57 -26.43 -25.71
N LEU A 286 -16.42 -26.48 -26.39
CA LEU A 286 -16.32 -26.22 -27.84
C LEU A 286 -15.46 -27.29 -28.51
N SER A 287 -15.80 -27.66 -29.75
CA SER A 287 -14.89 -28.47 -30.56
C SER A 287 -13.58 -27.70 -30.82
N ALA A 288 -12.49 -28.42 -31.12
CA ALA A 288 -11.21 -27.81 -31.48
C ALA A 288 -11.34 -26.82 -32.65
N THR A 289 -12.23 -27.12 -33.62
CA THR A 289 -12.51 -26.28 -34.78
C THR A 289 -13.25 -24.99 -34.42
N GLU A 290 -14.28 -25.07 -33.59
CA GLU A 290 -15.04 -23.89 -33.13
C GLU A 290 -14.18 -22.99 -32.24
N THR A 291 -13.35 -23.60 -31.38
CA THR A 291 -12.37 -22.89 -30.57
C THR A 291 -11.41 -22.08 -31.43
N LYS A 292 -10.86 -22.70 -32.49
CA LYS A 292 -9.96 -22.04 -33.45
C LYS A 292 -10.63 -20.87 -34.16
N GLN A 293 -11.88 -21.05 -34.61
CA GLN A 293 -12.64 -20.00 -35.29
C GLN A 293 -12.93 -18.80 -34.39
N LEU A 294 -13.38 -19.04 -33.15
CA LEU A 294 -13.63 -17.99 -32.18
C LEU A 294 -12.35 -17.21 -31.86
N TYR A 295 -11.24 -17.92 -31.67
CA TYR A 295 -9.93 -17.33 -31.41
C TYR A 295 -9.48 -16.39 -32.54
N GLN A 296 -9.59 -16.84 -33.79
CA GLN A 296 -9.31 -16.05 -34.99
C GLN A 296 -10.21 -14.82 -35.11
N GLU A 297 -11.52 -14.98 -34.87
CA GLU A 297 -12.49 -13.88 -34.93
C GLU A 297 -12.16 -12.80 -33.89
N LEU A 298 -11.89 -13.19 -32.64
CA LEU A 298 -11.56 -12.28 -31.55
C LEU A 298 -10.24 -11.53 -31.77
N ILE A 299 -9.20 -12.20 -32.32
CA ILE A 299 -7.95 -11.53 -32.70
C ILE A 299 -8.22 -10.49 -33.79
N ARG A 300 -8.97 -10.85 -34.85
CA ARG A 300 -9.32 -9.93 -35.94
C ARG A 300 -10.07 -8.70 -35.45
N LEU A 301 -11.08 -8.90 -34.60
CA LEU A 301 -11.84 -7.81 -34.00
C LEU A 301 -10.94 -6.95 -33.11
N SER A 302 -10.08 -7.56 -32.30
CA SER A 302 -9.13 -6.85 -31.42
C SER A 302 -8.13 -5.99 -32.21
N MET A 303 -7.60 -6.49 -33.32
CA MET A 303 -6.75 -5.71 -34.23
C MET A 303 -7.50 -4.53 -34.87
N ALA A 304 -8.78 -4.73 -35.23
CA ALA A 304 -9.60 -3.66 -35.81
C ALA A 304 -9.87 -2.53 -34.80
N VAL A 305 -9.97 -2.87 -33.51
CA VAL A 305 -10.16 -1.89 -32.42
C VAL A 305 -8.92 -1.00 -32.24
N LEU A 306 -7.71 -1.53 -32.46
CA LEU A 306 -6.45 -0.80 -32.30
C LEU A 306 -6.26 0.27 -33.39
N LYS A 307 -6.89 0.10 -34.56
CA LYS A 307 -6.84 1.06 -35.65
C LYS A 307 -7.85 2.20 -35.41
N PRO A 308 -7.51 3.47 -35.71
CA PRO A 308 -8.46 4.57 -35.61
C PRO A 308 -9.68 4.36 -36.53
N SER A 309 -10.85 4.09 -35.94
CA SER A 309 -12.10 3.89 -36.68
C SER A 309 -13.29 4.55 -35.97
N ARG A 310 -14.33 4.91 -36.75
CA ARG A 310 -15.59 5.45 -36.21
C ARG A 310 -16.48 4.37 -35.57
N HIS A 311 -16.24 3.09 -35.86
CA HIS A 311 -17.10 1.97 -35.43
C HIS A 311 -16.56 1.15 -34.27
N VAL A 312 -15.47 1.59 -33.64
CA VAL A 312 -14.77 0.79 -32.63
C VAL A 312 -15.65 0.47 -31.42
N ASP A 313 -16.58 1.34 -31.03
CA ASP A 313 -17.49 1.06 -29.91
C ASP A 313 -18.41 -0.15 -30.23
N ASN A 314 -18.87 -0.28 -31.48
CA ASN A 314 -19.62 -1.45 -31.94
C ASN A 314 -18.73 -2.71 -31.98
N THR A 315 -17.47 -2.56 -32.41
CA THR A 315 -16.51 -3.68 -32.42
C THR A 315 -16.20 -4.18 -31.01
N LEU A 316 -16.04 -3.29 -30.02
CA LEU A 316 -15.84 -3.67 -28.62
C LEU A 316 -17.07 -4.36 -28.02
N GLU A 317 -18.28 -3.90 -28.36
CA GLU A 317 -19.53 -4.57 -28.01
C GLU A 317 -19.58 -6.00 -28.59
N GLN A 318 -19.20 -6.16 -29.86
CA GLN A 318 -19.11 -7.47 -30.51
C GLN A 318 -18.10 -8.39 -29.83
N ILE A 319 -16.91 -7.88 -29.47
CA ILE A 319 -15.90 -8.65 -28.72
C ILE A 319 -16.50 -9.12 -27.38
N SER A 320 -17.15 -8.22 -26.64
CA SER A 320 -17.79 -8.54 -25.36
C SER A 320 -18.85 -9.62 -25.52
N GLU A 321 -19.78 -9.46 -26.46
CA GLU A 321 -20.86 -10.43 -26.71
C GLU A 321 -20.34 -11.80 -27.15
N ARG A 322 -19.33 -11.85 -28.03
CA ARG A 322 -18.69 -13.11 -28.45
C ARG A 322 -18.00 -13.81 -27.28
N PHE A 323 -17.28 -13.05 -26.45
CA PHE A 323 -16.61 -13.60 -25.28
C PHE A 323 -17.60 -14.07 -24.21
N LEU A 324 -18.69 -13.33 -23.98
CA LEU A 324 -19.73 -13.74 -23.04
C LEU A 324 -20.42 -15.03 -23.48
N LYS A 325 -20.76 -15.16 -24.77
CA LYS A 325 -21.31 -16.41 -25.32
C LYS A 325 -20.37 -17.60 -25.10
N TYR A 326 -19.06 -17.37 -25.16
CA TYR A 326 -18.09 -18.39 -24.86
C TYR A 326 -18.07 -18.80 -23.37
N VAL A 327 -18.09 -17.82 -22.45
CA VAL A 327 -18.10 -18.10 -21.00
C VAL A 327 -19.41 -18.73 -20.54
N PHE A 328 -20.53 -18.32 -21.11
CA PHE A 328 -21.87 -18.80 -20.73
C PHE A 328 -22.31 -20.04 -21.52
N GLY A 329 -21.74 -20.31 -22.69
CA GLY A 329 -22.22 -21.37 -23.58
C GLY A 329 -23.68 -21.15 -23.97
N ASP A 330 -24.53 -22.16 -23.75
CA ASP A 330 -25.98 -22.09 -24.00
C ASP A 330 -26.77 -21.37 -22.88
N ARG A 331 -26.11 -20.94 -21.80
CA ARG A 331 -26.76 -20.30 -20.64
C ARG A 331 -27.19 -18.87 -20.93
N GLU A 332 -28.20 -18.39 -20.21
CA GLU A 332 -28.67 -17.01 -20.34
C GLU A 332 -27.64 -16.00 -19.80
N ILE A 333 -27.31 -15.01 -20.63
CA ILE A 333 -26.40 -13.93 -20.26
C ILE A 333 -27.18 -12.87 -19.46
N THR A 334 -26.89 -12.77 -18.16
CA THR A 334 -27.54 -11.81 -17.26
C THR A 334 -27.18 -10.35 -17.59
N PRO A 335 -28.01 -9.36 -17.22
CA PRO A 335 -27.67 -7.93 -17.37
C PRO A 335 -26.36 -7.55 -16.65
N LYS A 336 -26.12 -8.13 -15.46
CA LYS A 336 -24.87 -7.97 -14.71
C LYS A 336 -23.67 -8.49 -15.49
N ALA A 337 -23.77 -9.67 -16.10
CA ALA A 337 -22.72 -10.24 -16.94
C ALA A 337 -22.40 -9.38 -18.17
N ARG A 338 -23.40 -8.74 -18.79
CA ARG A 338 -23.15 -7.78 -19.89
C ARG A 338 -22.36 -6.56 -19.45
N GLU A 339 -22.67 -5.98 -18.30
CA GLU A 339 -21.87 -4.88 -17.74
C GLU A 339 -20.43 -5.33 -17.43
N LEU A 340 -20.27 -6.49 -16.79
CA LEU A 340 -18.95 -7.07 -16.49
C LEU A 340 -18.14 -7.36 -17.76
N GLY A 341 -18.77 -7.84 -18.83
CA GLY A 341 -18.13 -8.08 -20.13
C GLY A 341 -17.62 -6.79 -20.78
N ARG A 342 -18.46 -5.75 -20.85
CA ARG A 342 -18.05 -4.41 -21.37
C ARG A 342 -16.88 -3.85 -20.56
N LEU A 343 -16.91 -4.06 -19.25
CA LEU A 343 -15.88 -3.61 -18.33
C LEU A 343 -14.59 -4.40 -18.50
N LEU A 344 -14.65 -5.73 -18.63
CA LEU A 344 -13.51 -6.61 -18.94
C LEU A 344 -12.79 -6.15 -20.20
N VAL A 345 -13.54 -5.91 -21.28
CA VAL A 345 -12.99 -5.44 -22.55
C VAL A 345 -12.31 -4.07 -22.34
N SER A 346 -13.01 -3.10 -21.76
CA SER A 346 -12.51 -1.73 -21.57
C SER A 346 -11.26 -1.68 -20.69
N VAL A 347 -11.26 -2.42 -19.57
CA VAL A 347 -10.13 -2.53 -18.64
C VAL A 347 -8.95 -3.23 -19.31
N SER A 348 -9.20 -4.33 -20.02
CA SER A 348 -8.13 -5.09 -20.66
C SER A 348 -7.41 -4.28 -21.72
N PHE A 349 -8.13 -3.63 -22.64
CA PHE A 349 -7.54 -2.75 -23.66
C PHE A 349 -6.82 -1.53 -23.07
N SER A 350 -7.32 -0.97 -21.96
CA SER A 350 -6.64 0.12 -21.25
C SER A 350 -5.31 -0.34 -20.64
N ILE A 351 -5.29 -1.50 -19.98
CA ILE A 351 -4.08 -2.06 -19.37
C ILE A 351 -3.03 -2.36 -20.45
N ILE A 352 -3.43 -3.03 -21.53
CA ILE A 352 -2.48 -3.49 -22.53
C ILE A 352 -1.99 -2.35 -23.44
N SER A 353 -2.81 -1.35 -23.74
CA SER A 353 -2.35 -0.15 -24.47
C SER A 353 -1.33 0.65 -23.66
N TYR A 354 -1.50 0.73 -22.33
CA TYR A 354 -0.46 1.27 -21.45
C TYR A 354 0.81 0.40 -21.48
N LYS A 355 0.69 -0.93 -21.37
CA LYS A 355 1.84 -1.85 -21.44
C LYS A 355 2.62 -1.71 -22.75
N ALA A 356 1.93 -1.51 -23.88
CA ALA A 356 2.55 -1.29 -25.18
C ALA A 356 3.22 0.10 -25.28
N LEU A 357 2.65 1.12 -24.65
CA LEU A 357 3.22 2.48 -24.64
C LEU A 357 4.41 2.63 -23.69
N LYS A 358 4.45 1.87 -22.58
CA LYS A 358 5.44 2.00 -21.50
C LYS A 358 6.90 1.87 -21.97
N PRO A 359 7.31 0.87 -22.77
CA PRO A 359 8.70 0.74 -23.23
C PRO A 359 9.16 1.95 -24.04
N ILE A 360 8.31 2.45 -24.94
CA ILE A 360 8.59 3.63 -25.78
C ILE A 360 8.78 4.87 -24.90
N LEU A 361 7.92 5.07 -23.90
CA LEU A 361 8.09 6.16 -22.95
C LEU A 361 9.40 6.05 -22.15
N LYS A 362 9.76 4.84 -21.72
CA LYS A 362 11.03 4.60 -21.01
C LYS A 362 12.23 4.98 -21.88
N GLU A 363 12.22 4.58 -23.15
CA GLU A 363 13.25 4.96 -24.12
C GLU A 363 13.32 6.48 -24.28
N MET A 364 12.17 7.14 -24.43
CA MET A 364 12.11 8.59 -24.60
C MET A 364 12.58 9.38 -23.37
N VAL A 365 12.32 8.85 -22.16
CA VAL A 365 12.84 9.41 -20.90
C VAL A 365 14.35 9.20 -20.81
N ALA A 366 14.85 8.01 -21.15
CA ALA A 366 16.29 7.71 -21.14
C ALA A 366 17.06 8.60 -22.14
N LEU A 367 16.45 8.92 -23.29
CA LEU A 367 16.98 9.86 -24.27
C LEU A 367 16.77 11.34 -23.88
N GLU A 368 16.28 11.63 -22.67
CA GLU A 368 15.99 12.96 -22.11
C GLU A 368 15.04 13.81 -22.98
N ARG A 369 14.15 13.15 -23.72
CA ARG A 369 13.22 13.80 -24.67
C ARG A 369 11.89 14.19 -24.05
N ILE A 370 11.56 13.62 -22.90
CA ILE A 370 10.33 13.86 -22.12
C ILE A 370 10.74 14.06 -20.66
N SER A 371 10.08 14.99 -19.95
CA SER A 371 10.30 15.12 -18.51
C SER A 371 9.87 13.85 -17.78
N ALA A 372 10.76 13.34 -16.94
CA ALA A 372 10.53 12.16 -16.14
C ALA A 372 9.52 12.41 -14.99
N ASP A 373 9.20 13.67 -14.67
CA ASP A 373 8.37 14.10 -13.53
C ASP A 373 6.99 13.42 -13.40
N ILE A 374 6.41 12.92 -14.50
CA ILE A 374 5.10 12.24 -14.51
C ILE A 374 5.24 10.71 -14.70
N VAL A 375 6.42 10.24 -15.13
CA VAL A 375 6.79 8.82 -15.17
C VAL A 375 7.30 8.33 -13.80
N HIS A 376 7.70 9.27 -12.93
CA HIS A 376 8.29 9.03 -11.60
C HIS A 376 7.33 8.55 -10.49
N THR A 377 6.12 8.07 -10.80
CA THR A 377 5.40 7.23 -9.81
C THR A 377 5.99 5.81 -9.72
N GLN A 378 7.04 5.52 -10.50
CA GLN A 378 7.80 4.28 -10.47
C GLN A 378 9.07 4.43 -9.62
N PRO A 379 9.47 3.38 -8.87
CA PRO A 379 10.81 3.32 -8.29
C PRO A 379 11.85 3.54 -9.39
N PRO A 380 12.93 4.29 -9.11
CA PRO A 380 13.90 4.62 -10.15
C PRO A 380 14.51 3.35 -10.77
N LEU A 381 14.71 3.34 -12.09
CA LEU A 381 15.15 2.14 -12.80
C LEU A 381 16.47 1.57 -12.26
N ASP A 382 17.41 2.43 -11.88
CA ASP A 382 18.69 1.99 -11.33
C ASP A 382 18.50 1.27 -9.99
N ILE A 383 17.52 1.68 -9.18
CA ILE A 383 17.15 1.00 -7.93
C ILE A 383 16.52 -0.37 -8.22
N LEU A 384 15.66 -0.45 -9.25
CA LEU A 384 15.06 -1.72 -9.66
C LEU A 384 16.08 -2.71 -10.22
N ARG A 385 17.15 -2.23 -10.87
CA ARG A 385 18.24 -3.07 -11.39
C ARG A 385 19.10 -3.67 -10.28
N LEU A 386 19.24 -2.95 -9.17
CA LEU A 386 19.98 -3.41 -7.99
C LEU A 386 19.12 -4.32 -7.09
N GLY A 387 17.80 -4.22 -7.19
CA GLY A 387 16.84 -5.08 -6.49
C GLY A 387 16.46 -6.35 -7.26
N THR A 388 15.45 -7.04 -6.77
CA THR A 388 14.82 -8.18 -7.47
C THR A 388 13.47 -7.77 -8.06
N ALA A 389 13.01 -8.54 -9.06
CA ALA A 389 11.66 -8.43 -9.56
C ALA A 389 10.66 -8.90 -8.50
N ASN A 390 9.50 -8.25 -8.42
CA ASN A 390 8.46 -8.70 -7.50
C ASN A 390 7.93 -10.08 -7.94
N ILE A 391 7.80 -11.03 -7.02
CA ILE A 391 7.34 -12.40 -7.32
C ILE A 391 5.89 -12.42 -7.83
N VAL A 392 5.05 -11.47 -7.40
CA VAL A 392 3.68 -11.25 -7.93
C VAL A 392 3.75 -10.81 -9.41
N GLY A 393 4.87 -10.23 -9.84
CA GLY A 393 5.13 -9.68 -11.17
C GLY A 393 4.38 -8.39 -11.45
N ALA A 394 4.31 -8.01 -12.73
CA ALA A 394 3.61 -6.83 -13.20
C ALA A 394 2.09 -7.03 -13.18
N LEU A 395 1.52 -7.14 -11.97
CA LEU A 395 0.07 -7.09 -11.76
C LEU A 395 -0.41 -5.70 -12.14
N SER A 396 -1.22 -5.61 -13.19
CA SER A 396 -1.86 -4.37 -13.62
C SER A 396 -3.36 -4.49 -13.45
N GLY A 397 -3.94 -3.51 -12.77
CA GLY A 397 -5.38 -3.40 -12.58
C GLY A 397 -5.83 -1.95 -12.66
N VAL A 398 -7.11 -1.76 -12.91
CA VAL A 398 -7.77 -0.46 -12.99
C VAL A 398 -8.67 -0.30 -11.78
N LYS A 399 -8.50 0.78 -11.03
CA LYS A 399 -9.42 1.17 -9.95
C LYS A 399 -10.09 2.48 -10.31
N PHE A 400 -11.40 2.60 -10.03
CA PHE A 400 -12.10 3.87 -10.15
C PHE A 400 -12.74 4.34 -8.85
N GLU A 401 -12.76 5.66 -8.70
CA GLU A 401 -13.37 6.34 -7.56
C GLU A 401 -14.31 7.41 -8.08
N ILE A 402 -15.50 7.50 -7.50
CA ILE A 402 -16.47 8.55 -7.80
C ILE A 402 -16.49 9.50 -6.60
N THR A 403 -16.08 10.74 -6.81
CA THR A 403 -16.19 11.80 -5.80
C THR A 403 -17.29 12.77 -6.19
N GLU A 404 -18.19 13.08 -5.25
CA GLU A 404 -19.17 14.16 -5.42
C GLU A 404 -18.44 15.50 -5.27
N SER A 405 -18.49 16.32 -6.32
CA SER A 405 -18.02 17.71 -6.24
C SER A 405 -19.02 18.54 -5.42
N SER A 406 -18.51 19.42 -4.56
CA SER A 406 -19.29 20.41 -3.80
C SER A 406 -19.81 21.58 -4.66
N SER A 407 -19.61 21.55 -5.98
CA SER A 407 -20.09 22.56 -6.92
C SER A 407 -21.58 22.40 -7.26
N VAL A 408 -22.26 23.52 -7.54
CA VAL A 408 -23.70 23.64 -7.87
C VAL A 408 -24.15 22.76 -9.05
N ARG A 409 -23.22 22.32 -9.90
CA ARG A 409 -23.43 21.20 -10.84
C ARG A 409 -22.79 19.97 -10.21
N GLN A 410 -23.60 18.94 -9.95
CA GLN A 410 -23.17 17.60 -9.52
C GLN A 410 -22.32 16.96 -10.63
N GLU A 411 -21.07 17.39 -10.77
CA GLU A 411 -20.11 16.79 -11.68
C GLU A 411 -19.49 15.56 -11.00
N LEU A 412 -19.71 14.39 -11.59
CA LEU A 412 -19.09 13.14 -11.17
C LEU A 412 -17.60 13.19 -11.49
N LYS A 413 -16.75 13.30 -10.46
CA LYS A 413 -15.30 13.19 -10.66
C LYS A 413 -14.91 11.71 -10.59
N ILE A 414 -14.77 11.09 -11.76
CA ILE A 414 -14.24 9.72 -11.88
C ILE A 414 -12.71 9.80 -11.99
N GLN A 415 -12.01 9.24 -11.01
CA GLN A 415 -10.56 9.05 -11.08
C GLN A 415 -10.27 7.60 -11.45
N VAL A 416 -9.38 7.39 -12.41
CA VAL A 416 -8.96 6.04 -12.83
C VAL A 416 -7.48 5.87 -12.51
N LYS A 417 -7.13 4.80 -11.80
CA LYS A 417 -5.76 4.50 -11.37
C LYS A 417 -5.31 3.15 -11.90
N GLN A 418 -4.07 3.07 -12.36
CA GLN A 418 -3.39 1.81 -12.64
C GLN A 418 -2.34 1.54 -11.55
N LEU A 419 -2.39 0.34 -10.98
CA LEU A 419 -1.37 -0.15 -10.06
C LEU A 419 -0.44 -1.10 -10.79
N ALA A 420 0.87 -1.01 -10.54
CA ALA A 420 1.87 -1.96 -11.02
C ALA A 420 2.91 -2.24 -9.94
N PHE A 421 3.22 -3.50 -9.70
CA PHE A 421 4.32 -3.91 -8.81
C PHE A 421 5.60 -4.01 -9.64
N GLU A 422 6.62 -3.23 -9.28
CA GLU A 422 7.81 -3.02 -10.12
C GLU A 422 9.12 -3.53 -9.52
N GLY A 423 9.10 -4.17 -8.35
CA GLY A 423 10.27 -4.83 -7.74
C GLY A 423 10.05 -5.19 -6.28
N ALA A 424 11.12 -5.54 -5.57
CA ALA A 424 11.13 -5.61 -4.10
C ALA A 424 12.35 -4.84 -3.54
N PRO A 425 12.28 -3.49 -3.46
CA PRO A 425 13.41 -2.66 -3.02
C PRO A 425 13.85 -2.95 -1.59
N ARG A 426 13.01 -3.55 -0.74
CA ARG A 426 13.40 -3.99 0.61
C ARG A 426 14.67 -4.83 0.63
N ILE A 427 14.97 -5.59 -0.42
CA ILE A 427 16.17 -6.43 -0.50
C ILE A 427 17.46 -5.61 -0.44
N LEU A 428 17.42 -4.34 -0.86
CA LEU A 428 18.57 -3.44 -0.81
C LEU A 428 19.07 -3.23 0.63
N LEU A 429 18.16 -3.27 1.61
CA LEU A 429 18.50 -3.24 3.03
C LEU A 429 19.45 -4.39 3.42
N TYR A 430 19.21 -5.57 2.86
CA TYR A 430 19.91 -6.82 3.17
C TYR A 430 21.14 -7.06 2.29
N ARG A 431 21.31 -6.30 1.21
CA ARG A 431 22.43 -6.42 0.26
C ARG A 431 23.36 -5.22 0.26
N LEU A 432 23.15 -4.22 1.10
CA LEU A 432 23.96 -3.01 1.07
C LEU A 432 25.47 -3.30 1.25
N TYR A 433 25.81 -4.28 2.10
CA TYR A 433 27.19 -4.69 2.36
C TYR A 433 27.87 -5.41 1.18
N ASN A 434 27.11 -5.93 0.20
CA ASN A 434 27.62 -6.65 -0.96
C ASN A 434 27.06 -6.13 -2.31
N LEU A 435 26.48 -4.93 -2.30
CA LEU A 435 25.71 -4.38 -3.42
C LEU A 435 26.54 -4.28 -4.71
N LEU A 436 27.83 -3.96 -4.58
CA LEU A 436 28.76 -3.72 -5.69
C LEU A 436 29.71 -4.89 -5.95
N HIS A 437 29.41 -6.08 -5.43
CA HIS A 437 30.25 -7.26 -5.60
C HIS A 437 30.42 -7.65 -7.08
N ALA A 438 29.39 -7.44 -7.91
CA ALA A 438 29.46 -7.66 -9.36
C ALA A 438 30.42 -6.70 -10.08
N ASP A 439 30.68 -5.52 -9.51
CA ASP A 439 31.60 -4.51 -10.04
C ASP A 439 33.05 -4.70 -9.52
N ALA A 440 33.40 -5.92 -9.10
CA ALA A 440 34.67 -6.28 -8.49
C ALA A 440 35.00 -5.50 -7.20
N LYS A 441 33.99 -4.96 -6.51
CA LYS A 441 34.13 -4.41 -5.16
C LYS A 441 33.74 -5.47 -4.14
N GLU A 442 34.73 -6.26 -3.72
CA GLU A 442 34.53 -7.38 -2.79
C GLU A 442 34.08 -6.96 -1.38
N LYS A 443 34.32 -5.71 -0.98
CA LYS A 443 33.94 -5.19 0.35
C LYS A 443 33.06 -3.95 0.22
N GLY A 444 31.79 -4.06 0.64
CA GLY A 444 30.93 -2.92 0.94
C GLY A 444 30.98 -2.54 2.43
N PRO A 445 30.11 -1.61 2.88
CA PRO A 445 30.08 -1.15 4.26
C PRO A 445 29.68 -2.26 5.24
N ALA A 446 30.17 -2.18 6.47
CA ALA A 446 29.57 -2.91 7.59
C ALA A 446 28.18 -2.32 7.89
N VAL A 447 27.15 -3.16 7.90
CA VAL A 447 25.75 -2.73 8.09
C VAL A 447 25.26 -3.17 9.46
N LEU A 448 24.81 -2.22 10.27
CA LEU A 448 24.15 -2.46 11.56
C LEU A 448 22.68 -2.06 11.45
N LEU A 449 21.79 -3.02 11.73
CA LEU A 449 20.35 -2.78 11.79
C LEU A 449 19.91 -2.70 13.26
N THR A 450 19.21 -1.63 13.64
CA THR A 450 18.60 -1.48 14.98
C THR A 450 17.09 -1.28 14.86
N SER A 451 16.33 -1.95 15.72
CA SER A 451 14.88 -1.77 15.81
C SER A 451 14.34 -2.40 17.09
N ALA A 452 13.38 -1.74 17.72
CA ALA A 452 12.69 -2.22 18.92
C ALA A 452 11.52 -3.17 18.61
N THR A 453 11.06 -3.25 17.36
CA THR A 453 9.82 -3.97 16.99
C THR A 453 9.97 -4.87 15.76
N SER A 454 11.21 -5.19 15.38
CA SER A 454 11.54 -5.94 14.16
C SER A 454 11.39 -7.47 14.26
N PHE A 455 11.06 -8.01 15.44
CA PHE A 455 10.99 -9.47 15.67
C PHE A 455 9.56 -10.01 15.78
N LEU A 456 8.62 -9.45 14.99
CA LEU A 456 7.24 -9.91 14.93
C LEU A 456 6.96 -10.64 13.61
N LYS A 457 7.27 -11.94 13.53
CA LYS A 457 7.19 -12.76 12.30
C LYS A 457 5.86 -12.67 11.54
N PRO A 458 4.68 -12.55 12.20
CA PRO A 458 3.42 -12.38 11.49
C PRO A 458 3.25 -11.01 10.81
N ALA A 459 4.05 -9.99 11.15
CA ALA A 459 3.97 -8.63 10.57
C ALA A 459 4.89 -8.47 9.34
N PRO A 460 4.41 -8.69 8.10
CA PRO A 460 5.26 -8.69 6.90
C PRO A 460 5.93 -7.35 6.59
N ALA A 461 5.38 -6.23 7.09
CA ALA A 461 5.98 -4.91 6.87
C ALA A 461 7.19 -4.66 7.76
N TYR A 462 7.17 -5.19 8.99
CA TYR A 462 8.09 -4.80 10.05
C TYR A 462 9.06 -5.90 10.47
N HIS A 463 8.75 -7.17 10.19
CA HIS A 463 9.67 -8.26 10.50
C HIS A 463 10.95 -8.19 9.66
N ILE A 464 12.11 -8.33 10.32
CA ILE A 464 13.43 -8.42 9.66
C ILE A 464 13.92 -9.87 9.71
N GLU A 465 14.11 -10.47 8.53
CA GLU A 465 14.30 -11.93 8.40
C GLU A 465 15.67 -12.43 8.87
N VAL A 466 16.72 -11.59 8.83
CA VAL A 466 18.10 -12.01 9.20
C VAL A 466 18.30 -12.21 10.71
N GLY A 467 17.27 -11.98 11.51
CA GLY A 467 17.26 -12.16 12.96
C GLY A 467 18.15 -11.14 13.71
N PRO A 468 17.85 -10.81 14.98
CA PRO A 468 18.74 -9.96 15.76
C PRO A 468 19.96 -10.77 16.21
N HIS A 469 21.15 -10.31 15.83
CA HIS A 469 22.43 -10.87 16.32
C HIS A 469 22.73 -10.50 17.78
N TYR A 470 22.16 -9.40 18.24
CA TYR A 470 22.33 -8.85 19.58
C TYR A 470 21.00 -8.36 20.11
N LEU A 471 20.74 -8.61 21.40
CA LEU A 471 19.60 -8.08 22.13
C LEU A 471 20.10 -7.13 23.22
N LEU A 472 19.64 -5.87 23.17
CA LEU A 472 19.98 -4.88 24.19
C LEU A 472 18.96 -4.96 25.34
N ARG A 473 19.41 -5.43 26.49
CA ARG A 473 18.62 -5.46 27.71
C ARG A 473 18.84 -4.20 28.54
N PRO A 474 17.82 -3.69 29.23
CA PRO A 474 18.03 -2.70 30.26
C PRO A 474 19.00 -3.27 31.30
N ARG A 475 19.91 -2.44 31.82
CA ARG A 475 20.68 -2.83 33.02
C ARG A 475 19.68 -3.06 34.13
N LYS A 476 19.72 -4.21 34.81
CA LYS A 476 18.96 -4.45 36.04
C LYS A 476 19.26 -3.27 36.98
N GLN A 477 18.31 -2.36 37.14
CA GLN A 477 18.42 -1.32 38.16
C GLN A 477 18.24 -1.99 39.51
N ASP A 478 19.01 -1.51 40.48
CA ASP A 478 18.99 -1.98 41.87
C ASP A 478 17.56 -2.01 42.44
N GLU A 479 17.36 -3.03 43.27
CA GLU A 479 16.21 -3.36 44.11
C GLU A 479 15.43 -2.12 44.59
N GLY A 480 14.29 -1.87 43.94
CA GLY A 480 13.36 -0.77 44.28
C GLY A 480 12.16 -0.63 43.34
N ILE A 481 12.16 -1.36 42.21
CA ILE A 481 11.11 -1.32 41.18
C ILE A 481 9.91 -2.24 41.53
N GLU A 482 10.07 -3.20 42.46
CA GLU A 482 9.05 -4.20 42.80
C GLU A 482 7.73 -3.62 43.39
N GLN A 483 7.68 -2.33 43.71
CA GLN A 483 6.48 -1.66 44.25
C GLN A 483 5.74 -0.75 43.24
N ARG A 484 6.14 -0.69 41.97
CA ARG A 484 5.42 0.14 40.98
C ARG A 484 4.12 -0.53 40.55
N GLU A 485 3.04 0.26 40.41
CA GLU A 485 1.79 -0.21 39.80
C GLU A 485 2.09 -0.85 38.43
N LYS A 486 1.35 -1.91 38.07
CA LYS A 486 1.51 -2.58 36.77
C LYS A 486 0.77 -1.80 35.68
N THR A 487 1.25 -1.92 34.44
CA THR A 487 0.51 -1.44 33.25
C THR A 487 -0.85 -2.15 33.16
N THR A 488 -1.92 -1.40 32.91
CA THR A 488 -3.30 -1.93 32.81
C THR A 488 -4.01 -1.46 31.55
N TYR A 489 -4.76 -2.36 30.92
CA TYR A 489 -5.50 -2.10 29.69
C TYR A 489 -7.00 -2.22 29.95
N HIS A 490 -7.76 -1.26 29.43
CA HIS A 490 -9.18 -1.09 29.68
C HIS A 490 -9.93 -0.96 28.36
N PHE A 491 -10.97 -1.76 28.16
CA PHE A 491 -11.91 -1.60 27.06
C PHE A 491 -13.19 -0.93 27.57
N ILE A 492 -13.34 0.36 27.22
CA ILE A 492 -14.44 1.22 27.66
C ILE A 492 -15.23 1.72 26.44
N PRO A 493 -16.01 0.85 25.78
CA PRO A 493 -16.71 1.21 24.56
C PRO A 493 -17.77 2.27 24.84
N ALA A 494 -17.73 3.38 24.09
CA ALA A 494 -18.79 4.38 24.18
C ALA A 494 -20.12 3.82 23.63
N ILE A 495 -21.22 4.06 24.36
CA ILE A 495 -22.55 3.59 23.99
C ILE A 495 -23.49 4.78 23.79
N ASP A 496 -24.24 4.77 22.68
CA ASP A 496 -25.26 5.77 22.40
C ASP A 496 -26.58 5.38 23.07
N GLU A 497 -26.95 6.11 24.12
CA GLU A 497 -28.19 5.93 24.87
C GLU A 497 -29.34 6.81 24.36
N SER A 498 -29.11 7.64 23.33
CA SER A 498 -30.13 8.59 22.83
C SER A 498 -31.25 7.93 22.02
N GLY A 499 -31.07 6.68 21.59
CA GLY A 499 -32.04 5.89 20.82
C GLY A 499 -32.84 4.90 21.66
N PRO A 500 -33.88 4.24 21.07
CA PRO A 500 -34.69 3.22 21.76
C PRO A 500 -33.92 1.93 22.08
N LYS A 501 -32.74 1.74 21.50
CA LYS A 501 -31.78 0.69 21.86
C LYS A 501 -30.42 1.35 22.08
N SER A 502 -29.75 0.94 23.13
CA SER A 502 -28.37 1.30 23.42
C SER A 502 -27.46 0.70 22.33
N GLU A 503 -26.83 1.55 21.51
CA GLU A 503 -26.01 1.11 20.38
C GLU A 503 -24.53 1.49 20.58
N PRO A 504 -23.59 0.54 20.45
CA PRO A 504 -22.16 0.86 20.56
C PRO A 504 -21.69 1.80 19.45
N ILE A 505 -20.97 2.86 19.83
CA ILE A 505 -20.48 3.88 18.92
C ILE A 505 -19.22 3.37 18.22
N ARG A 506 -19.27 3.30 16.89
CA ARG A 506 -18.14 2.87 16.05
C ARG A 506 -17.68 4.02 15.16
N VAL A 507 -16.41 4.40 15.28
CA VAL A 507 -15.78 5.34 14.34
C VAL A 507 -15.08 4.56 13.23
N SER A 508 -14.31 3.55 13.63
CA SER A 508 -13.55 2.70 12.71
C SER A 508 -14.46 1.66 12.05
N GLY A 509 -14.29 1.45 10.73
CA GLY A 509 -15.07 0.46 9.98
C GLY A 509 -16.55 0.80 9.73
N ALA A 510 -17.07 1.96 10.19
CA ALA A 510 -18.44 2.36 9.95
C ALA A 510 -18.70 2.68 8.46
N SER A 511 -19.68 2.01 7.84
CA SER A 511 -20.01 2.07 6.39
C SER A 511 -20.73 3.35 5.93
N SER A 512 -20.77 4.40 6.74
CA SER A 512 -21.56 5.61 6.45
C SER A 512 -20.67 6.78 6.04
N LYS A 513 -21.17 7.57 5.07
CA LYS A 513 -20.63 8.85 4.58
C LYS A 513 -19.88 9.65 5.67
N GLY A 514 -18.75 10.27 5.31
CA GLY A 514 -17.78 10.89 6.23
C GLY A 514 -18.37 11.67 7.42
N ARG A 515 -19.49 12.40 7.24
CA ARG A 515 -20.17 13.14 8.32
C ARG A 515 -20.54 12.28 9.53
N ARG A 516 -20.97 11.03 9.35
CA ARG A 516 -21.34 10.15 10.48
C ARG A 516 -20.12 9.70 11.29
N ARG A 517 -18.96 9.54 10.64
CA ARG A 517 -17.71 9.18 11.35
C ARG A 517 -17.19 10.34 12.18
N GLU A 518 -17.24 11.55 11.64
CA GLU A 518 -16.84 12.76 12.37
C GLU A 518 -17.76 12.99 13.58
N GLU A 519 -19.07 12.77 13.41
CA GLU A 519 -20.02 12.89 14.52
C GLU A 519 -19.81 11.81 15.58
N ASN A 520 -19.58 10.56 15.19
CA ASN A 520 -19.25 9.49 16.12
C ASN A 520 -17.96 9.80 16.89
N LEU A 521 -16.95 10.39 16.24
CA LEU A 521 -15.70 10.78 16.90
C LEU A 521 -15.93 11.83 18.00
N LYS A 522 -16.80 12.81 17.75
CA LYS A 522 -17.21 13.80 18.78
C LYS A 522 -17.90 13.13 19.96
N ARG A 523 -18.80 12.19 19.70
CA ARG A 523 -19.47 11.42 20.77
C ARG A 523 -18.49 10.58 21.60
N LEU A 524 -17.41 10.08 21.01
CA LEU A 524 -16.35 9.43 21.79
C LEU A 524 -15.62 10.42 22.70
N VAL A 525 -15.40 11.66 22.25
CA VAL A 525 -14.84 12.74 23.08
C VAL A 525 -15.79 13.05 24.23
N ASP A 526 -17.10 13.16 23.97
CA ASP A 526 -18.09 13.36 25.03
C ASP A 526 -18.05 12.25 26.07
N HIS A 527 -17.94 10.99 25.64
CA HIS A 527 -17.89 9.86 26.56
C HIS A 527 -16.73 9.95 27.57
N ILE A 528 -15.57 10.45 27.15
CA ILE A 528 -14.40 10.58 28.03
C ILE A 528 -14.34 11.91 28.80
N LEU A 529 -15.08 12.95 28.38
CA LEU A 529 -15.06 14.30 28.96
C LEU A 529 -16.36 14.77 29.63
N LYS A 530 -17.41 13.93 29.70
CA LYS A 530 -18.81 14.36 29.94
C LYS A 530 -19.10 15.19 31.21
N ASP A 531 -18.18 15.29 32.16
CA ASP A 531 -18.33 16.08 33.39
C ASP A 531 -17.02 16.85 33.65
N GLU A 532 -16.92 18.14 33.34
CA GLU A 532 -15.61 18.87 33.30
C GLU A 532 -14.77 18.73 34.59
N GLU A 533 -15.39 18.75 35.78
CA GLU A 533 -14.71 18.63 37.08
C GLU A 533 -14.50 17.16 37.53
N ASP A 534 -15.35 16.22 37.08
CA ASP A 534 -15.34 14.78 37.43
C ASP A 534 -15.01 13.87 36.23
N SER A 535 -14.44 14.45 35.17
CA SER A 535 -14.33 13.75 33.89
C SER A 535 -13.50 12.49 34.08
N TYR A 536 -13.84 11.44 33.33
CA TYR A 536 -13.11 10.18 33.38
C TYR A 536 -11.61 10.39 33.12
N VAL A 537 -11.22 11.40 32.34
CA VAL A 537 -9.81 11.73 32.09
C VAL A 537 -9.13 12.41 33.30
N PHE A 538 -9.71 13.49 33.84
CA PHE A 538 -9.06 14.26 34.91
C PHE A 538 -9.07 13.57 36.27
N SER A 539 -10.15 12.84 36.60
CA SER A 539 -10.20 11.99 37.80
C SER A 539 -9.08 10.94 37.79
N ASN A 540 -8.84 10.31 36.63
CA ASN A 540 -7.76 9.34 36.48
C ASN A 540 -6.36 9.96 36.52
N ILE A 541 -6.13 11.22 36.11
CA ILE A 541 -4.77 11.83 36.17
C ILE A 541 -4.28 11.89 37.61
N ALA A 542 -5.08 12.48 38.50
CA ALA A 542 -4.71 12.67 39.90
C ALA A 542 -4.63 11.34 40.66
N GLU A 543 -5.49 10.38 40.32
CA GLU A 543 -5.46 9.03 40.89
C GLU A 543 -4.20 8.25 40.47
N PHE A 544 -3.82 8.35 39.19
CA PHE A 544 -2.74 7.53 38.63
C PHE A 544 -1.34 8.03 38.97
N ASP A 545 -1.13 9.35 39.07
CA ASP A 545 0.19 9.92 39.31
C ASP A 545 0.08 11.11 40.27
N ALA A 546 0.23 10.83 41.57
CA ALA A 546 0.13 11.82 42.64
C ALA A 546 1.37 12.74 42.78
N ASP A 547 2.32 12.67 41.84
CA ASP A 547 3.51 13.52 41.82
C ASP A 547 3.13 15.00 41.56
N PRO A 548 3.84 15.99 42.13
CA PRO A 548 3.61 17.41 41.85
C PRO A 548 3.70 17.81 40.38
N HIS A 549 4.46 17.05 39.57
CA HIS A 549 4.47 17.12 38.12
C HIS A 549 3.92 15.80 37.56
N PRO A 550 2.58 15.65 37.54
CA PRO A 550 1.95 14.39 37.17
C PRO A 550 2.17 14.08 35.70
N ARG A 551 2.19 12.78 35.38
CA ARG A 551 2.18 12.36 33.98
C ARG A 551 0.84 12.66 33.33
N LYS A 552 0.94 13.02 32.06
CA LYS A 552 -0.11 13.60 31.24
C LYS A 552 -0.89 12.55 30.46
N VAL A 553 -1.90 13.01 29.73
CA VAL A 553 -2.80 12.16 28.92
C VAL A 553 -2.51 12.33 27.44
N GLY A 554 -2.46 11.22 26.71
CA GLY A 554 -2.43 11.19 25.26
C GLY A 554 -3.76 10.72 24.67
N ILE A 555 -4.37 11.52 23.80
CA ILE A 555 -5.54 11.14 23.01
C ILE A 555 -5.07 10.75 21.60
N VAL A 556 -5.25 9.47 21.27
CA VAL A 556 -4.74 8.87 20.04
C VAL A 556 -5.85 8.74 19.00
N VAL A 557 -5.62 9.33 17.82
CA VAL A 557 -6.49 9.23 16.63
C VAL A 557 -5.69 8.70 15.43
N ASN A 558 -6.33 8.48 14.27
CA ASN A 558 -5.66 7.91 13.09
C ASN A 558 -5.08 8.97 12.13
N SER A 559 -5.48 10.25 12.22
CA SER A 559 -5.04 11.27 11.24
C SER A 559 -5.00 12.70 11.79
N TYR A 560 -4.17 13.55 11.18
CA TYR A 560 -4.13 14.99 11.45
C TYR A 560 -5.49 15.69 11.23
N HIS A 561 -6.32 15.18 10.31
CA HIS A 561 -7.69 15.68 10.11
C HIS A 561 -8.56 15.42 11.35
N GLN A 562 -8.49 14.20 11.90
CA GLN A 562 -9.20 13.87 13.14
C GLN A 562 -8.69 14.67 14.34
N VAL A 563 -7.38 14.95 14.43
CA VAL A 563 -6.84 15.85 15.47
C VAL A 563 -7.51 17.22 15.39
N LYS A 564 -7.62 17.79 14.18
CA LYS A 564 -8.27 19.09 13.97
C LYS A 564 -9.74 19.06 14.40
N ILE A 565 -10.48 18.00 14.06
CA ILE A 565 -11.88 17.82 14.47
C ILE A 565 -11.99 17.74 16.01
N VAL A 566 -11.19 16.90 16.66
CA VAL A 566 -11.25 16.69 18.10
C VAL A 566 -10.88 17.97 18.85
N LYS A 567 -9.79 18.66 18.47
CA LYS A 567 -9.38 19.91 19.11
C LYS A 567 -10.40 21.03 18.90
N GLN A 568 -10.99 21.15 17.70
CA GLN A 568 -12.06 22.12 17.45
C GLN A 568 -13.29 21.81 18.30
N TYR A 569 -13.67 20.54 18.39
CA TYR A 569 -14.82 20.13 19.20
C TYR A 569 -14.61 20.40 20.69
N ILE A 570 -13.42 20.08 21.22
CA ILE A 570 -13.04 20.39 22.61
C ILE A 570 -13.07 21.90 22.84
N ARG A 571 -12.53 22.71 21.92
CA ARG A 571 -12.60 24.17 22.03
C ARG A 571 -14.03 24.70 22.08
N ASP A 572 -14.92 24.12 21.29
CA ASP A 572 -16.27 24.62 21.14
C ASP A 572 -17.22 24.13 22.25
N GLN A 573 -16.95 22.99 22.90
CA GLN A 573 -17.82 22.39 23.93
C GLN A 573 -17.22 22.35 25.35
N TYR A 574 -15.89 22.30 25.48
CA TYR A 574 -15.16 22.06 26.73
C TYR A 574 -14.04 23.11 26.90
N SER A 575 -14.41 24.37 27.16
CA SER A 575 -13.47 25.50 27.13
C SER A 575 -12.33 25.38 28.14
N GLU A 576 -12.61 24.89 29.35
CA GLU A 576 -11.59 24.71 30.38
C GLU A 576 -10.57 23.62 29.99
N VAL A 577 -11.07 22.51 29.45
CA VAL A 577 -10.25 21.41 28.93
C VAL A 577 -9.39 21.88 27.76
N ASN A 578 -9.95 22.73 26.89
CA ASN A 578 -9.23 23.26 25.74
C ASN A 578 -7.96 24.02 26.14
N HIS A 579 -7.99 24.79 27.23
CA HIS A 579 -6.83 25.55 27.73
C HIS A 579 -5.66 24.66 28.18
N GLN A 580 -5.93 23.39 28.49
CA GLN A 580 -4.95 22.40 28.91
C GLN A 580 -4.61 21.39 27.80
N THR A 581 -5.07 21.60 26.57
CA THR A 581 -4.97 20.63 25.49
C THR A 581 -4.09 21.15 24.34
N MET A 582 -3.05 20.40 23.97
CA MET A 582 -2.28 20.62 22.74
C MET A 582 -2.68 19.63 21.64
N ALA A 583 -2.52 20.04 20.38
CA ALA A 583 -2.88 19.25 19.23
C ALA A 583 -1.75 19.17 18.20
N VAL A 584 -1.37 17.95 17.81
CA VAL A 584 -0.29 17.72 16.83
C VAL A 584 -0.82 17.80 15.40
N VAL A 585 -0.22 18.66 14.57
CA VAL A 585 -0.59 18.91 13.17
C VAL A 585 0.60 18.79 12.22
N ASP A 586 0.28 18.51 10.96
CA ASP A 586 1.22 18.44 9.84
C ASP A 586 1.80 19.80 9.46
N LYS A 587 0.95 20.83 9.52
CA LYS A 587 1.33 22.23 9.31
C LYS A 587 0.54 23.11 10.28
N ILE A 588 1.25 24.00 10.97
CA ILE A 588 0.63 24.99 11.86
C ILE A 588 -0.26 25.93 11.02
N PRO A 589 -1.54 26.13 11.40
CA PRO A 589 -2.43 27.06 10.71
C PRO A 589 -1.89 28.50 10.74
N GLU A 590 -1.99 29.22 9.62
CA GLU A 590 -1.48 30.61 9.51
C GLU A 590 -2.40 31.62 10.22
N ASP A 591 -3.70 31.33 10.31
CA ASP A 591 -4.75 32.25 10.78
C ASP A 591 -5.26 31.96 12.22
N GLY A 592 -4.61 31.08 12.97
CA GLY A 592 -5.07 30.61 14.30
C GLY A 592 -4.19 31.05 15.47
N ASP A 593 -4.75 30.95 16.68
CA ASP A 593 -4.02 31.10 17.95
C ASP A 593 -2.89 30.06 17.99
N ARG A 594 -1.64 30.51 17.90
CA ARG A 594 -0.48 29.64 17.59
C ARG A 594 -0.10 28.71 18.73
N ASN A 595 -0.56 28.97 19.95
CA ASN A 595 0.01 28.36 21.15
C ASN A 595 -0.41 26.90 21.40
N ASP A 596 -1.55 26.46 20.84
CA ASP A 596 -2.09 25.12 21.14
C ASP A 596 -1.85 24.09 20.01
N TRP A 597 -1.28 24.52 18.88
CA TRP A 597 -1.01 23.68 17.70
C TRP A 597 0.49 23.48 17.52
N ILE A 598 0.94 22.24 17.54
CA ILE A 598 2.37 21.90 17.41
C ILE A 598 2.61 20.86 16.34
N THR A 599 3.82 20.84 15.79
CA THR A 599 4.28 19.74 14.95
C THR A 599 4.87 18.62 15.82
N SER A 600 5.01 17.40 15.28
CA SER A 600 5.62 16.28 16.03
C SER A 600 7.02 16.62 16.56
N ALA A 601 7.81 17.36 15.78
CA ALA A 601 9.15 17.80 16.17
C ALA A 601 9.17 18.78 17.35
N GLN A 602 8.06 19.47 17.63
CA GLN A 602 7.95 20.44 18.73
C GLN A 602 7.40 19.81 20.01
N VAL A 603 6.85 18.60 19.97
CA VAL A 603 6.26 17.92 21.14
C VAL A 603 7.30 17.77 22.26
N GLU A 604 8.53 17.38 21.92
CA GLU A 604 9.62 17.18 22.89
C GLU A 604 9.96 18.48 23.65
N ILE A 605 9.80 19.64 23.02
CA ILE A 605 10.18 20.94 23.57
C ILE A 605 9.01 21.62 24.28
N GLU A 606 7.81 21.58 23.69
CA GLU A 606 6.69 22.45 24.09
C GLU A 606 5.68 21.76 25.02
N PHE A 607 5.64 20.41 25.05
CA PHE A 607 4.60 19.68 25.78
C PHE A 607 5.09 19.07 27.10
N ALA A 608 6.16 18.28 27.10
CA ALA A 608 6.48 17.37 28.22
C ALA A 608 6.59 18.09 29.58
N ASP A 609 7.39 19.15 29.67
CA ASP A 609 7.65 19.87 30.93
C ASP A 609 6.73 21.08 31.15
N ASN A 610 5.80 21.37 30.23
CA ASN A 610 4.94 22.55 30.32
C ASN A 610 3.74 22.31 31.26
N PRO A 611 3.63 22.97 32.43
CA PRO A 611 2.57 22.70 33.40
C PRO A 611 1.17 23.16 32.94
N GLN A 612 1.07 23.99 31.91
CA GLN A 612 -0.21 24.46 31.38
C GLN A 612 -1.00 23.34 30.71
N PHE A 613 -0.30 22.41 30.05
CA PHE A 613 -0.92 21.40 29.19
C PHE A 613 -0.89 20.02 29.82
N ASN A 614 -2.07 19.42 29.97
CA ASN A 614 -2.25 18.08 30.54
C ASN A 614 -2.67 17.03 29.49
N ILE A 615 -3.15 17.48 28.32
CA ILE A 615 -3.66 16.60 27.26
C ILE A 615 -2.92 16.88 25.95
N LEU A 616 -2.47 15.82 25.28
CA LEU A 616 -1.93 15.87 23.93
C LEU A 616 -2.80 15.04 22.98
N ILE A 617 -3.37 15.67 21.95
CA ILE A 617 -4.09 14.98 20.88
C ILE A 617 -3.14 14.78 19.71
N PHE A 618 -2.98 13.55 19.26
CA PHE A 618 -2.06 13.24 18.17
C PHE A 618 -2.51 12.06 17.31
N PRO A 619 -2.12 12.02 16.03
CA PRO A 619 -2.30 10.83 15.24
C PRO A 619 -1.26 9.77 15.63
N MET A 620 -1.68 8.52 15.73
CA MET A 620 -0.83 7.38 16.12
C MET A 620 0.51 7.37 15.36
N GLY A 621 0.46 7.56 14.03
CA GLY A 621 1.64 7.54 13.17
C GLY A 621 2.61 8.73 13.31
N ALA A 622 2.22 9.83 13.97
CA ALA A 622 3.11 11.00 14.13
C ALA A 622 4.02 10.90 15.35
N ILE A 623 3.58 10.19 16.39
CA ILE A 623 4.29 10.10 17.68
C ILE A 623 4.85 8.69 17.91
N GLY A 624 4.24 7.65 17.33
CA GLY A 624 4.72 6.27 17.48
C GLY A 624 6.21 6.11 17.16
N ARG A 625 6.77 6.95 16.28
CA ARG A 625 8.17 6.91 15.84
C ARG A 625 8.81 8.30 15.87
N GLY A 626 10.13 8.36 16.11
CA GLY A 626 10.94 9.58 15.99
C GLY A 626 10.67 10.75 16.96
N THR A 627 9.68 10.68 17.85
CA THR A 627 9.38 11.72 18.85
C THR A 627 9.62 11.20 20.28
N ASN A 628 10.35 11.95 21.10
CA ASN A 628 10.54 11.65 22.51
C ASN A 628 9.53 12.43 23.36
N ILE A 629 8.66 11.72 24.09
CA ILE A 629 7.72 12.33 25.03
C ILE A 629 8.11 11.94 26.45
N VAL A 630 9.20 12.54 26.90
CA VAL A 630 9.79 12.31 28.22
C VAL A 630 10.03 13.66 28.88
N PHE A 631 10.02 13.70 30.21
CA PHE A 631 10.44 14.91 30.93
C PHE A 631 11.91 15.21 30.59
N SER A 632 12.21 16.46 30.26
CA SER A 632 13.57 16.89 29.87
C SER A 632 14.40 17.38 31.04
N GLU A 633 13.74 17.78 32.14
CA GLU A 633 14.36 18.33 33.35
C GLU A 633 13.85 17.65 34.64
N GLY A 634 14.45 18.00 35.78
CA GLY A 634 14.01 17.53 37.10
C GLY A 634 14.36 16.07 37.44
N ALA A 635 13.78 15.58 38.54
CA ALA A 635 14.04 14.24 39.08
C ALA A 635 13.50 13.11 38.21
N ARG A 636 12.53 13.41 37.34
CA ARG A 636 11.88 12.45 36.42
C ARG A 636 12.45 12.52 35.00
N LYS A 637 13.60 13.16 34.81
CA LYS A 637 14.25 13.29 33.50
C LYS A 637 14.38 11.92 32.81
N LEU A 638 14.03 11.85 31.52
CA LEU A 638 13.95 10.63 30.69
C LEU A 638 12.79 9.66 31.02
N HIS A 639 12.02 9.89 32.08
CA HIS A 639 10.77 9.15 32.29
C HIS A 639 9.69 9.64 31.32
N ALA A 640 8.81 8.74 30.89
CA ALA A 640 7.67 9.07 30.06
C ALA A 640 6.84 10.22 30.67
N ALA A 641 6.56 11.25 29.87
CA ALA A 641 5.72 12.37 30.31
C ALA A 641 4.22 12.06 30.14
N ILE A 642 3.86 11.11 29.27
CA ILE A 642 2.50 10.57 29.17
C ILE A 642 2.40 9.32 30.04
N GLY A 643 1.37 9.26 30.87
CA GLY A 643 1.06 8.12 31.74
C GLY A 643 -0.17 7.35 31.28
N GLN A 644 -1.06 7.99 30.54
CA GLN A 644 -2.33 7.42 30.11
C GLN A 644 -2.59 7.66 28.64
N LEU A 645 -3.11 6.65 27.94
CA LEU A 645 -3.40 6.70 26.51
C LEU A 645 -4.85 6.32 26.23
N TYR A 646 -5.59 7.22 25.57
CA TYR A 646 -6.96 6.97 25.11
C TYR A 646 -6.97 6.77 23.59
N PHE A 647 -7.13 5.53 23.14
CA PHE A 647 -7.32 5.20 21.74
C PHE A 647 -8.78 5.43 21.32
N LEU A 648 -9.07 6.64 20.84
CA LEU A 648 -10.40 6.99 20.33
C LEU A 648 -10.74 6.29 19.03
N THR A 649 -9.74 5.84 18.27
CA THR A 649 -9.96 5.10 17.04
C THR A 649 -9.02 3.92 16.96
N ARG A 650 -9.53 2.81 16.43
CA ARG A 650 -8.69 1.67 16.06
C ARG A 650 -7.93 1.99 14.78
N PRO A 651 -6.66 1.59 14.64
CA PRO A 651 -5.94 1.70 13.38
C PRO A 651 -6.73 0.99 12.28
N HIS A 652 -7.12 1.75 11.26
CA HIS A 652 -7.85 1.19 10.13
C HIS A 652 -7.31 1.79 8.83
N PRO A 653 -6.85 0.94 7.90
CA PRO A 653 -6.36 1.39 6.61
C PRO A 653 -7.45 2.15 5.86
N THR A 654 -7.02 3.10 5.02
CA THR A 654 -7.95 3.73 4.07
C THR A 654 -8.35 2.73 2.98
N PRO A 655 -9.45 2.97 2.25
CA PRO A 655 -9.80 2.15 1.07
C PRO A 655 -8.73 2.12 -0.03
N HIS A 656 -7.70 2.97 0.04
CA HIS A 656 -6.58 3.03 -0.91
C HIS A 656 -5.29 2.47 -0.33
N ASP A 657 -5.32 1.94 0.90
CA ASP A 657 -4.13 1.41 1.54
C ASP A 657 -3.73 0.08 0.88
N LEU A 658 -2.51 0.04 0.38
CA LEU A 658 -1.90 -1.12 -0.25
C LEU A 658 -0.75 -1.66 0.59
N SER A 659 -0.49 -1.12 1.78
CA SER A 659 0.67 -1.45 2.63
C SER A 659 0.74 -2.93 2.99
N LEU A 660 -0.37 -3.55 3.36
CA LEU A 660 -0.41 -4.99 3.66
C LEU A 660 -0.09 -5.83 2.41
N LEU A 661 -0.68 -5.47 1.28
CA LEU A 661 -0.45 -6.14 0.00
C LEU A 661 1.01 -6.04 -0.45
N VAL A 662 1.54 -4.83 -0.39
CA VAL A 662 2.91 -4.48 -0.75
C VAL A 662 3.91 -5.18 0.16
N SER A 663 3.68 -5.21 1.47
CA SER A 663 4.56 -5.90 2.41
C SER A 663 4.51 -7.42 2.27
N LEU A 664 3.35 -8.03 1.98
CA LEU A 664 3.28 -9.47 1.68
C LEU A 664 4.00 -9.81 0.38
N ALA A 665 3.81 -9.01 -0.68
CA ALA A 665 4.49 -9.19 -1.95
C ALA A 665 6.02 -9.01 -1.80
N GLY A 666 6.44 -8.01 -1.03
CA GLY A 666 7.85 -7.78 -0.68
C GLY A 666 8.45 -8.95 0.08
N ARG A 667 7.77 -9.44 1.12
CA ARG A 667 8.19 -10.62 1.91
C ARG A 667 8.30 -11.86 1.03
N ALA A 668 7.29 -12.17 0.22
CA ALA A 668 7.32 -13.34 -0.65
C ALA A 668 8.47 -13.25 -1.68
N SER A 669 8.74 -12.05 -2.21
CA SER A 669 9.86 -11.82 -3.13
C SER A 669 11.22 -12.01 -2.43
N GLN A 670 11.38 -11.48 -1.22
CA GLN A 670 12.58 -11.63 -0.41
C GLN A 670 12.82 -13.09 -0.01
N GLN A 671 11.77 -13.80 0.43
CA GLN A 671 11.87 -15.21 0.79
C GLN A 671 12.28 -16.06 -0.40
N PHE A 672 11.68 -15.84 -1.58
CA PHE A 672 12.10 -16.56 -2.79
C PHE A 672 13.56 -16.24 -3.15
N ASP A 673 13.94 -14.97 -3.09
CA ASP A 673 15.31 -14.50 -3.39
C ASP A 673 16.38 -15.03 -2.42
N SER A 674 16.01 -15.35 -1.18
CA SER A 674 16.94 -15.94 -0.20
C SER A 674 17.18 -17.45 -0.39
N HIS A 675 16.44 -18.12 -1.29
CA HIS A 675 16.69 -19.53 -1.56
C HIS A 675 18.01 -19.71 -2.32
N ILE A 676 18.88 -20.57 -1.78
CA ILE A 676 20.12 -20.95 -2.46
C ILE A 676 19.82 -22.15 -3.35
N PHE A 677 19.78 -21.93 -4.67
CA PHE A 677 19.66 -23.00 -5.64
C PHE A 677 21.03 -23.65 -5.85
N THR A 678 21.17 -24.95 -5.55
CA THR A 678 22.41 -25.69 -5.79
C THR A 678 22.60 -25.95 -7.30
N SER A 679 23.84 -26.21 -7.73
CA SER A 679 24.18 -26.49 -9.13
C SER A 679 23.47 -27.71 -9.73
N ASP A 680 22.90 -28.56 -8.87
CA ASP A 680 22.30 -29.84 -9.23
C ASP A 680 20.78 -29.71 -9.48
N ILE A 681 20.19 -28.53 -9.26
CA ILE A 681 18.78 -28.26 -9.52
C ILE A 681 18.56 -28.09 -11.02
N SER A 682 17.60 -28.84 -11.58
CA SER A 682 17.23 -28.69 -12.98
C SER A 682 16.51 -27.34 -13.22
N MET A 683 16.63 -26.82 -14.45
CA MET A 683 15.93 -25.60 -14.83
C MET A 683 14.40 -25.73 -14.69
N GLU A 684 13.87 -26.93 -14.90
CA GLU A 684 12.45 -27.26 -14.71
C GLU A 684 12.05 -27.12 -13.23
N ALA A 685 12.82 -27.69 -12.30
CA ALA A 685 12.54 -27.59 -10.88
C ALA A 685 12.61 -26.15 -10.37
N LEU A 686 13.56 -25.35 -10.86
CA LEU A 686 13.63 -23.92 -10.54
C LEU A 686 12.42 -23.15 -11.09
N TYR A 687 12.02 -23.44 -12.33
CA TYR A 687 10.85 -22.84 -12.94
C TYR A 687 9.54 -23.19 -12.20
N ASP A 688 9.39 -24.45 -11.79
CA ASP A 688 8.23 -24.91 -11.02
C ASP A 688 8.21 -24.29 -9.61
N GLY A 689 9.36 -24.19 -8.94
CA GLY A 689 9.49 -23.47 -7.66
C GLY A 689 9.12 -21.99 -7.78
N TRP A 690 9.62 -21.30 -8.81
CA TRP A 690 9.25 -19.91 -9.11
C TRP A 690 7.74 -19.78 -9.40
N ARG A 691 7.18 -20.67 -10.22
CA ARG A 691 5.76 -20.67 -10.59
C ARG A 691 4.89 -20.87 -9.34
N HIS A 692 5.25 -21.80 -8.46
CA HIS A 692 4.54 -22.05 -7.21
C HIS A 692 4.57 -20.84 -6.28
N ALA A 693 5.76 -20.26 -6.03
CA ALA A 693 5.91 -19.07 -5.18
C ALA A 693 5.10 -17.88 -5.73
N ARG A 694 5.15 -17.68 -7.04
CA ARG A 694 4.35 -16.67 -7.75
C ARG A 694 2.84 -16.90 -7.57
N GLN A 695 2.38 -18.15 -7.71
CA GLN A 695 0.96 -18.48 -7.57
C GLN A 695 0.46 -18.17 -6.15
N GLN A 696 1.21 -18.54 -5.11
CA GLN A 696 0.84 -18.27 -3.71
C GLN A 696 0.76 -16.77 -3.42
N ALA A 697 1.80 -16.02 -3.80
CA ALA A 697 1.82 -14.57 -3.62
C ALA A 697 0.68 -13.88 -4.39
N TYR A 698 0.36 -14.38 -5.59
CA TYR A 698 -0.74 -13.87 -6.40
C TYR A 698 -2.12 -14.13 -5.76
N ILE A 699 -2.35 -15.30 -5.15
CA ILE A 699 -3.61 -15.61 -4.45
C ILE A 699 -3.84 -14.64 -3.30
N GLN A 700 -2.83 -14.41 -2.46
CA GLN A 700 -2.92 -13.44 -1.36
C GLN A 700 -3.17 -12.02 -1.89
N ALA A 701 -2.41 -11.62 -2.92
CA ALA A 701 -2.57 -10.33 -3.54
C ALA A 701 -3.99 -10.10 -4.04
N ARG A 702 -4.57 -11.12 -4.68
CA ARG A 702 -5.93 -11.11 -5.19
C ARG A 702 -6.98 -10.96 -4.09
N ILE A 703 -6.81 -11.60 -2.92
CA ILE A 703 -7.76 -11.46 -1.81
C ILE A 703 -7.81 -10.00 -1.37
N LEU A 704 -6.65 -9.37 -1.19
CA LEU A 704 -6.55 -7.98 -0.72
C LEU A 704 -7.02 -6.95 -1.74
N LEU A 705 -6.88 -7.24 -3.04
CA LEU A 705 -7.30 -6.33 -4.10
C LEU A 705 -8.80 -6.33 -4.38
N ASN A 706 -9.47 -7.46 -4.07
CA ASN A 706 -10.90 -7.62 -4.30
C ASN A 706 -11.75 -7.36 -3.04
N ASN A 707 -11.15 -7.36 -1.85
CA ASN A 707 -11.87 -7.16 -0.60
C ASN A 707 -11.42 -5.87 0.10
N PRO A 708 -12.33 -5.11 0.72
CA PRO A 708 -11.91 -4.05 1.63
C PRO A 708 -11.16 -4.68 2.80
N LEU A 709 -10.19 -3.95 3.37
CA LEU A 709 -9.38 -4.39 4.51
C LEU A 709 -10.19 -4.40 5.82
N MET A 710 -11.18 -5.29 5.90
CA MET A 710 -12.03 -5.54 7.05
C MET A 710 -11.73 -6.92 7.61
N MET A 711 -11.49 -7.04 8.92
CA MET A 711 -11.11 -8.31 9.55
C MET A 711 -12.06 -9.46 9.18
N SER A 712 -13.38 -9.22 9.18
CA SER A 712 -14.38 -10.21 8.82
C SER A 712 -14.30 -10.75 7.39
N ARG A 713 -13.54 -10.10 6.49
CA ARG A 713 -13.38 -10.48 5.07
C ARG A 713 -11.97 -10.94 4.70
N LEU A 714 -11.03 -10.92 5.65
CA LEU A 714 -9.63 -11.22 5.37
C LEU A 714 -9.26 -12.70 5.59
N GLY A 715 -10.08 -13.48 6.29
CA GLY A 715 -9.78 -14.89 6.55
C GLY A 715 -8.41 -15.05 7.24
N ASN A 716 -7.53 -15.88 6.68
CA ASN A 716 -6.18 -16.08 7.24
C ASN A 716 -5.28 -14.83 7.13
N LEU A 717 -5.66 -13.83 6.32
CA LEU A 717 -4.94 -12.56 6.25
C LEU A 717 -5.29 -11.61 7.41
N VAL A 718 -6.19 -12.00 8.33
CA VAL A 718 -6.46 -11.26 9.58
C VAL A 718 -5.20 -11.17 10.41
N GLU A 719 -4.45 -12.26 10.54
CA GLU A 719 -3.24 -12.30 11.35
C GLU A 719 -2.17 -11.29 10.85
N PRO A 720 -1.70 -11.33 9.59
CA PRO A 720 -0.72 -10.35 9.13
C PRO A 720 -1.26 -8.92 9.08
N PHE A 721 -2.57 -8.75 8.87
CA PHE A 721 -3.23 -7.45 8.97
C PHE A 721 -3.13 -6.88 10.39
N VAL A 722 -3.54 -7.64 11.40
CA VAL A 722 -3.49 -7.21 12.80
C VAL A 722 -2.04 -7.06 13.26
N ALA A 723 -1.14 -7.96 12.88
CA ALA A 723 0.28 -7.91 13.24
C ALA A 723 0.95 -6.61 12.76
N ASN A 724 0.70 -6.18 11.52
CA ASN A 724 1.21 -4.89 11.04
C ASN A 724 0.69 -3.72 11.90
N ASN A 725 -0.60 -3.69 12.22
CA ASN A 725 -1.16 -2.62 13.05
C ASN A 725 -0.69 -2.70 14.52
N CYS A 726 -0.43 -3.92 15.02
CA CYS A 726 0.05 -4.18 16.37
C CYS A 726 1.37 -3.45 16.65
N VAL A 727 2.27 -3.40 15.66
CA VAL A 727 3.54 -2.68 15.77
C VAL A 727 3.34 -1.20 16.09
N ASP A 728 2.46 -0.51 15.36
CA ASP A 728 2.23 0.93 15.56
C ASP A 728 1.57 1.20 16.93
N ILE A 729 0.73 0.28 17.42
CA ILE A 729 0.11 0.35 18.75
C ILE A 729 1.17 0.15 19.85
N ILE A 730 1.96 -0.93 19.77
CA ILE A 730 3.04 -1.24 20.71
C ILE A 730 4.02 -0.07 20.79
N GLN A 731 4.39 0.52 19.65
CA GLN A 731 5.29 1.66 19.64
C GLN A 731 4.68 2.91 20.29
N THR A 732 3.39 3.15 20.09
CA THR A 732 2.67 4.26 20.72
C THR A 732 2.59 4.07 22.23
N ILE A 733 2.23 2.87 22.70
CA ILE A 733 2.21 2.52 24.12
C ILE A 733 3.62 2.60 24.72
N GLY A 734 4.63 2.14 23.99
CA GLY A 734 6.04 2.20 24.38
C GLY A 734 6.54 3.63 24.63
N ARG A 735 5.89 4.67 24.06
CA ARG A 735 6.19 6.08 24.41
C ARG A 735 5.77 6.44 25.83
N ALA A 736 4.69 5.85 26.34
CA ALA A 736 4.21 6.02 27.72
C ALA A 736 4.95 5.13 28.74
N MET A 737 5.69 4.12 28.27
CA MET A 737 6.43 3.17 29.13
C MET A 737 7.92 3.51 29.35
N ARG A 738 8.41 4.58 28.72
CA ARG A 738 9.83 4.96 28.78
C ARG A 738 10.33 5.21 30.20
N GLY A 739 11.55 4.73 30.47
CA GLY A 739 12.14 4.76 31.81
C GLY A 739 11.62 3.66 32.75
N GLY A 740 10.98 2.62 32.22
CA GLY A 740 10.36 1.55 33.03
C GLY A 740 9.16 2.06 33.82
N MET A 741 8.40 2.97 33.23
CA MET A 741 7.23 3.58 33.85
C MET A 741 5.97 2.80 33.45
N PRO A 742 5.05 2.48 34.37
CA PRO A 742 3.80 1.83 34.01
C PRO A 742 2.85 2.80 33.34
N CYS A 743 1.91 2.32 32.52
CA CYS A 743 0.89 3.18 31.89
C CYS A 743 -0.52 2.58 31.97
N ARG A 744 -1.55 3.41 31.85
CA ARG A 744 -2.95 2.97 31.63
C ARG A 744 -3.33 3.17 30.17
N VAL A 745 -3.91 2.17 29.53
CA VAL A 745 -4.35 2.25 28.13
C VAL A 745 -5.84 1.99 28.04
N PHE A 746 -6.57 2.92 27.42
CA PHE A 746 -8.01 2.87 27.25
C PHE A 746 -8.38 2.73 25.78
N PHE A 747 -9.11 1.68 25.44
CA PHE A 747 -9.66 1.42 24.11
C PHE A 747 -11.14 1.85 24.09
N VAL A 748 -11.44 2.97 23.43
CA VAL A 748 -12.76 3.63 23.52
C VAL A 748 -13.68 3.31 22.34
N ASP A 749 -13.12 3.10 21.15
CA ASP A 749 -13.91 2.74 19.96
C ASP A 749 -14.49 1.32 20.10
N ALA A 750 -15.81 1.16 19.97
CA ALA A 750 -16.43 -0.16 20.01
C ALA A 750 -15.93 -1.10 18.89
N ALA A 751 -15.25 -0.58 17.87
CA ALA A 751 -14.60 -1.38 16.83
C ALA A 751 -13.39 -2.21 17.30
N TRP A 752 -12.83 -1.96 18.50
CA TRP A 752 -11.72 -2.77 19.05
C TRP A 752 -12.16 -4.21 19.37
N ALA A 753 -13.29 -4.34 20.06
CA ALA A 753 -13.97 -5.61 20.39
C ALA A 753 -15.48 -5.48 20.13
N PRO A 754 -15.92 -5.65 18.87
CA PRO A 754 -17.28 -5.30 18.43
C PRO A 754 -18.39 -6.12 19.08
N ARG A 755 -18.13 -7.37 19.47
CA ARG A 755 -19.12 -8.24 20.10
C ARG A 755 -19.18 -8.01 21.60
N SER A 756 -18.03 -7.80 22.25
CA SER A 756 -17.95 -7.45 23.67
C SER A 756 -18.66 -6.13 23.95
N ALA A 757 -18.51 -5.13 23.07
CA ALA A 757 -19.26 -3.87 23.17
C ALA A 757 -20.78 -4.05 23.09
N SER A 758 -21.25 -5.13 22.45
CA SER A 758 -22.68 -5.51 22.39
C SER A 758 -23.09 -6.52 23.47
N GLY A 759 -22.22 -6.80 24.45
CA GLY A 759 -22.49 -7.75 25.54
C GLY A 759 -22.33 -9.23 25.16
N THR A 760 -21.67 -9.53 24.04
CA THR A 760 -21.48 -10.90 23.52
C THR A 760 -20.00 -11.26 23.39
N LYS A 761 -19.69 -12.56 23.32
CA LYS A 761 -18.30 -13.05 23.31
C LYS A 761 -17.59 -12.77 21.97
N ASP A 762 -16.43 -12.12 22.03
CA ASP A 762 -15.54 -11.90 20.88
C ASP A 762 -14.58 -13.09 20.66
N ASN A 763 -14.01 -13.18 19.46
CA ASN A 763 -12.97 -14.15 19.10
C ASN A 763 -11.87 -13.48 18.26
N GLU A 764 -10.85 -14.23 17.85
CA GLU A 764 -9.68 -13.77 17.12
C GLU A 764 -10.02 -13.18 15.72
N SER A 765 -11.12 -13.62 15.11
CA SER A 765 -11.58 -13.08 13.83
C SER A 765 -12.40 -11.79 13.96
N SER A 766 -12.98 -11.52 15.14
CA SER A 766 -13.88 -10.39 15.38
C SER A 766 -13.24 -9.24 16.17
N SER A 767 -12.39 -9.55 17.16
CA SER A 767 -11.73 -8.57 18.03
C SER A 767 -10.26 -8.42 17.68
N MET A 768 -9.82 -7.17 17.50
CA MET A 768 -8.41 -6.87 17.26
C MET A 768 -7.57 -7.08 18.53
N LEU A 769 -8.15 -6.83 19.71
CA LEU A 769 -7.47 -7.03 20.99
C LEU A 769 -7.13 -8.52 21.21
N ILE A 770 -8.10 -9.41 20.94
CA ILE A 770 -7.90 -10.86 21.07
C ILE A 770 -6.87 -11.34 20.05
N GLN A 771 -6.97 -10.92 18.78
CA GLN A 771 -5.98 -11.32 17.78
C GLN A 771 -4.56 -10.80 18.10
N MET A 772 -4.43 -9.58 18.64
CA MET A 772 -3.14 -9.06 19.11
C MET A 772 -2.57 -9.93 20.24
N ARG A 773 -3.39 -10.29 21.23
CA ARG A 773 -2.99 -11.19 22.31
C ARG A 773 -2.51 -12.54 21.77
N ASN A 774 -3.26 -13.16 20.86
CA ASN A 774 -2.90 -14.45 20.27
C ASN A 774 -1.60 -14.38 19.46
N ILE A 775 -1.41 -13.30 18.69
CA ILE A 775 -0.16 -13.07 17.94
C ILE A 775 1.02 -12.99 18.90
N LEU A 776 0.93 -12.19 19.96
CA LEU A 776 2.01 -12.04 20.94
C LEU A 776 2.26 -13.31 21.73
N HIS A 777 1.21 -14.01 22.15
CA HIS A 777 1.31 -15.32 22.81
C HIS A 777 2.13 -16.30 21.96
N ASN A 778 1.82 -16.41 20.66
CA ASN A 778 2.47 -17.35 19.76
C ASN A 778 3.96 -17.04 19.53
N VAL A 779 4.37 -15.77 19.50
CA VAL A 779 5.79 -15.42 19.38
C VAL A 779 6.55 -15.55 20.70
N ILE A 780 5.90 -15.27 21.84
CA ILE A 780 6.48 -15.43 23.18
C ILE A 780 6.72 -16.91 23.52
N HIS A 781 5.81 -17.78 23.08
CA HIS A 781 5.89 -19.23 23.25
C HIS A 781 6.38 -19.93 21.97
N ASP A 782 7.25 -19.28 21.19
CA ASP A 782 7.84 -19.90 20.00
C ASP A 782 8.58 -21.20 20.39
N PRO A 783 8.40 -22.32 19.64
CA PRO A 783 9.07 -23.58 19.92
C PRO A 783 10.60 -23.47 19.99
N ASN A 784 11.19 -22.47 19.32
CA ASN A 784 12.60 -22.17 19.44
C ASN A 784 12.86 -21.32 20.71
N PRO A 785 13.62 -21.83 21.70
CA PRO A 785 13.83 -21.14 22.98
C PRO A 785 14.53 -19.78 22.82
N VAL A 786 15.39 -19.62 21.81
CA VAL A 786 16.07 -18.35 21.52
C VAL A 786 15.07 -17.32 20.99
N HIS A 787 14.17 -17.73 20.09
CA HIS A 787 13.13 -16.85 19.57
C HIS A 787 12.16 -16.44 20.69
N ALA A 788 11.75 -17.40 21.53
CA ALA A 788 10.90 -17.14 22.67
C ALA A 788 11.54 -16.15 23.67
N GLU A 789 12.84 -16.27 23.94
CA GLU A 789 13.55 -15.34 24.83
C GLU A 789 13.65 -13.93 24.24
N ILE A 790 13.95 -13.80 22.94
CA ILE A 790 13.95 -12.50 22.24
C ILE A 790 12.55 -11.88 22.29
N ALA A 791 11.51 -12.66 21.98
CA ALA A 791 10.13 -12.18 21.94
C ALA A 791 9.63 -11.77 23.34
N ARG A 792 9.98 -12.52 24.39
CA ARG A 792 9.68 -12.13 25.78
C ARG A 792 10.24 -10.75 26.12
N GLU A 793 11.53 -10.56 25.88
CA GLU A 793 12.20 -9.29 26.18
C GLU A 793 11.64 -8.09 25.39
N LEU A 794 11.12 -8.31 24.19
CA LEU A 794 10.55 -7.25 23.35
C LEU A 794 9.06 -6.99 23.61
N TYR A 795 8.29 -8.03 23.94
CA TYR A 795 6.83 -7.98 23.86
C TYR A 795 6.07 -8.39 25.14
N GLU A 796 6.71 -9.00 26.13
CA GLU A 796 6.04 -9.50 27.35
C GLU A 796 5.33 -8.38 28.13
N GLU A 797 5.98 -7.23 28.27
CA GLU A 797 5.44 -6.02 28.92
C GLU A 797 4.15 -5.49 28.25
N PHE A 798 3.94 -5.81 26.96
CA PHE A 798 2.72 -5.46 26.24
C PHE A 798 1.69 -6.60 26.24
N TYR A 799 2.16 -7.85 26.29
CA TYR A 799 1.35 -9.06 26.29
C TYR A 799 0.62 -9.27 27.62
N GLU A 800 1.30 -9.11 28.75
CA GLU A 800 0.74 -9.34 30.08
C GLU A 800 -0.54 -8.50 30.36
N PRO A 801 -0.56 -7.18 30.08
CA PRO A 801 -1.79 -6.39 30.19
C PRO A 801 -2.89 -6.79 29.19
N LEU A 802 -2.53 -7.28 27.99
CA LEU A 802 -3.50 -7.76 26.99
C LEU A 802 -4.24 -9.03 27.43
N CYS A 803 -3.65 -9.83 28.33
CA CYS A 803 -4.32 -10.99 28.90
C CYS A 803 -5.42 -10.61 29.91
N ARG A 804 -5.41 -9.38 30.42
CA ARG A 804 -6.27 -8.92 31.52
C ARG A 804 -7.01 -7.64 31.18
N VAL A 805 -7.42 -7.48 29.91
CA VAL A 805 -8.14 -6.29 29.47
C VAL A 805 -9.49 -6.21 30.19
N GLU A 806 -9.68 -5.21 31.04
CA GLU A 806 -10.94 -4.97 31.73
C GLU A 806 -12.03 -4.59 30.73
N GLY A 807 -13.23 -5.18 30.85
CA GLY A 807 -14.37 -4.92 29.95
C GLY A 807 -14.42 -5.77 28.67
N LEU A 808 -13.41 -6.61 28.41
CA LEU A 808 -13.42 -7.55 27.28
C LEU A 808 -14.18 -8.84 27.63
N ILE A 809 -15.05 -9.33 26.72
CA ILE A 809 -15.88 -10.53 26.93
C ILE A 809 -15.49 -11.59 25.91
N GLU A 810 -15.06 -12.76 26.36
CA GLU A 810 -14.45 -13.78 25.51
C GLU A 810 -15.10 -15.16 25.65
N ASN A 811 -14.88 -16.02 24.65
CA ASN A 811 -15.07 -17.46 24.82
C ASN A 811 -13.98 -17.98 25.74
N GLU A 812 -14.35 -18.62 26.86
CA GLU A 812 -13.43 -19.47 27.60
C GLU A 812 -12.89 -20.49 26.59
N GLN A 813 -11.62 -20.37 26.23
CA GLN A 813 -10.89 -21.53 25.79
C GLN A 813 -10.77 -22.40 27.05
N GLU A 814 -11.21 -23.66 26.95
CA GLU A 814 -10.81 -24.66 27.93
C GLU A 814 -9.28 -24.57 28.04
N ASP A 815 -8.79 -24.04 29.16
CA ASP A 815 -7.40 -24.18 29.53
C ASP A 815 -7.12 -25.68 29.54
N SER A 816 -6.41 -26.16 28.52
CA SER A 816 -5.75 -27.45 28.57
C SER A 816 -4.56 -27.32 29.52
N ASP A 817 -4.87 -27.19 30.81
CA ASP A 817 -3.96 -27.61 31.87
C ASP A 817 -3.99 -29.15 31.88
N ASP A 818 -3.04 -29.74 31.17
CA ASP A 818 -2.43 -31.05 31.48
C ASP A 818 -1.01 -31.14 30.91
#